data_AF-A0A7W9SFQ9-F1
#
_entry.id   AF-A0A7W9SFQ9-F1
#
_cell.length_a   1.000
_cell.length_b   1.000
_cell.length_c   1.000
_cell.angle_alpha   90.00
_cell.angle_beta   90.00
_cell.angle_gamma   90.00
#
_symmetry.space_group_name_H-M   'P 1'
#
loop_
_entity.id
_entity.type
_entity.pdbx_description
1 polymer ?
#
loop_
_entity_poly.entity_id
_entity_poly.type
_entity_poly.pdbx_seq_one_letter_code
_entity_poly.pdbx_strand_id
1 'polypeptide(L)'
;MQFSQMIFVAGFLPLFFVLYFGKKELAWKNAVFFLASCFFLLFQGLLAVAFLCFFTLFVFFMGKALERATEGKKKKIFFLSLAGILLPLAFFKYSAALPFLPKMVKGWMPFGISFYSFRFIAYLYDCYQGKEAEQDIFSFSLFAFAFPVLSQGPILRYSEIREEIKNRAFSYEAFSHGLFRFTFGLWKKLALADALGSLSVEVLSLDSLKNASMLQSSSPSFSFLAVFLSGISYMLQIFLDFSAYTDMAIGIGEICGFTLPENFQAPYSARSIRDFWRRWHISLSMFFRDYVYIPLGGNRVPFPLQVRNLLLIWVLTGIWHGSTANFILWGLYFFVFILLELCCKKLWKRMKKSEGGNFSFVLRCLQHVYTLVVLYFSWILFRFSDFQSLKNILWLHTLPKSLALVDGKTLLIVKSNIFLLLVAILFSGNLLSSLEEEWQKLLFRGKSRLARKKRASLGFYGMEDSEEDSPEAGTDSPEAVVDTPEVAAIDAGEAALKGVPEATADESIFAASSDRKDLFPEEKYPMLKLSLDGEGAPRPEEISGETEVQKEEAISLAEEAEAELSQENQEDLLRHEKILRRIQRRTKLSIFFLDHAEQLYFWGKLLAAIAFLLLSFALMAGQSYMPFLYNQF
;
A
#
# COMPACT_ATOMS: atom_id res chain seq x y z
N MET A 1 -13.57 -7.05 -22.36
CA MET A 1 -14.24 -7.04 -21.03
C MET A 1 -13.31 -6.40 -19.99
N GLN A 2 -13.83 -5.52 -19.14
CA GLN A 2 -13.09 -4.88 -18.02
C GLN A 2 -13.73 -5.26 -16.68
N PHE A 3 -12.97 -5.18 -15.58
CA PHE A 3 -13.46 -5.60 -14.25
C PHE A 3 -14.62 -4.75 -13.72
N SER A 4 -14.71 -3.49 -14.14
CA SER A 4 -15.80 -2.58 -13.76
C SER A 4 -17.05 -2.71 -14.64
N GLN A 5 -17.07 -3.59 -15.65
CA GLN A 5 -18.23 -3.76 -16.52
C GLN A 5 -19.23 -4.76 -15.92
N MET A 6 -20.52 -4.48 -16.12
CA MET A 6 -21.61 -5.36 -15.69
C MET A 6 -21.46 -6.79 -16.22
N ILE A 7 -21.05 -6.96 -17.47
CA ILE A 7 -20.82 -8.29 -18.07
C ILE A 7 -19.72 -9.08 -17.34
N PHE A 8 -18.72 -8.41 -16.78
CA PHE A 8 -17.70 -9.05 -15.97
C PHE A 8 -18.25 -9.45 -14.60
N VAL A 9 -18.82 -8.49 -13.86
CA VAL A 9 -19.20 -8.68 -12.46
C VAL A 9 -20.45 -9.56 -12.31
N ALA A 10 -21.44 -9.41 -13.18
CA ALA A 10 -22.71 -10.15 -13.12
C ALA A 10 -22.71 -11.43 -13.96
N GLY A 11 -21.87 -11.51 -15.00
CA GLY A 11 -21.84 -12.63 -15.94
C GLY A 11 -20.61 -13.53 -15.78
N PHE A 12 -19.45 -13.02 -16.19
CA PHE A 12 -18.22 -13.80 -16.25
C PHE A 12 -17.74 -14.26 -14.87
N LEU A 13 -17.68 -13.38 -13.88
CA LEU A 13 -17.08 -13.66 -12.58
C LEU A 13 -17.89 -14.69 -11.76
N PRO A 14 -19.23 -14.61 -11.66
CA PRO A 14 -20.02 -15.64 -10.97
C PRO A 14 -19.93 -16.99 -11.67
N LEU A 15 -20.00 -17.02 -13.00
CA LEU A 15 -19.82 -18.25 -13.78
C LEU A 15 -18.43 -18.87 -13.54
N PHE A 16 -17.39 -18.04 -13.56
CA PHE A 16 -16.03 -18.46 -13.26
C PHE A 16 -15.93 -19.09 -11.87
N PHE A 17 -16.48 -18.45 -10.82
CA PHE A 17 -16.42 -18.99 -9.47
C PHE A 17 -17.23 -20.28 -9.30
N VAL A 18 -18.42 -20.38 -9.90
CA VAL A 18 -19.22 -21.63 -9.88
C VAL A 18 -18.43 -22.78 -10.48
N LEU A 19 -17.78 -22.56 -11.63
CA LEU A 19 -16.95 -23.57 -12.26
C LEU A 19 -15.68 -23.86 -11.43
N TYR A 20 -15.02 -22.83 -10.90
CA TYR A 20 -13.77 -22.95 -10.16
C TYR A 20 -13.93 -23.75 -8.87
N PHE A 21 -15.01 -23.50 -8.12
CA PHE A 21 -15.32 -24.19 -6.88
C PHE A 21 -16.13 -25.48 -7.06
N GLY A 22 -16.52 -25.81 -8.31
CA GLY A 22 -17.29 -27.02 -8.61
C GLY A 22 -16.58 -28.33 -8.27
N LYS A 23 -15.24 -28.37 -8.28
CA LYS A 23 -14.44 -29.50 -7.78
C LYS A 23 -13.31 -29.02 -6.88
N LYS A 24 -12.96 -29.86 -5.90
CA LYS A 24 -11.86 -29.57 -4.95
C LYS A 24 -10.47 -29.79 -5.57
N GLU A 25 -10.37 -30.64 -6.58
CA GLU A 25 -9.12 -31.01 -7.25
C GLU A 25 -8.38 -29.79 -7.83
N LEU A 26 -7.08 -29.73 -7.58
CA LEU A 26 -6.26 -28.61 -8.04
C LEU A 26 -6.10 -28.57 -9.57
N ALA A 27 -6.02 -29.73 -10.21
CA ALA A 27 -5.97 -29.84 -11.67
C ALA A 27 -7.21 -29.22 -12.33
N TRP A 28 -8.39 -29.45 -11.74
CA TRP A 28 -9.65 -28.82 -12.18
C TRP A 28 -9.60 -27.29 -12.02
N LYS A 29 -9.20 -26.80 -10.84
CA LYS A 29 -9.06 -25.37 -10.58
C LYS A 29 -8.11 -24.69 -11.57
N ASN A 30 -6.98 -25.33 -11.85
CA ASN A 30 -6.02 -24.88 -12.85
C ASN A 30 -6.64 -24.86 -14.26
N ALA A 31 -7.31 -25.94 -14.68
CA ALA A 31 -7.97 -25.99 -15.98
C ALA A 31 -9.04 -24.90 -16.13
N VAL A 32 -9.91 -24.71 -15.13
CA VAL A 32 -10.93 -23.67 -15.15
C VAL A 32 -10.31 -22.28 -15.18
N PHE A 33 -9.27 -22.02 -14.38
CA PHE A 33 -8.57 -20.73 -14.36
C PHE A 33 -7.93 -20.42 -15.72
N PHE A 34 -7.28 -21.39 -16.35
CA PHE A 34 -6.69 -21.24 -17.68
C PHE A 34 -7.76 -20.99 -18.74
N LEU A 35 -8.81 -21.80 -18.79
CA LEU A 35 -9.90 -21.66 -19.77
C LEU A 35 -10.64 -20.33 -19.61
N ALA A 36 -10.93 -19.92 -18.37
CA ALA A 36 -11.52 -18.62 -18.08
C ALA A 36 -10.60 -17.47 -18.49
N SER A 37 -9.28 -17.62 -18.32
CA SER A 37 -8.30 -16.64 -18.77
C SER A 37 -8.26 -16.51 -20.29
N CYS A 38 -8.27 -17.63 -21.02
CA CYS A 38 -8.36 -17.65 -22.47
C CYS A 38 -9.67 -17.01 -22.96
N PHE A 39 -10.79 -17.33 -22.31
CA PHE A 39 -12.10 -16.74 -22.63
C PHE A 39 -12.12 -15.22 -22.35
N PHE A 40 -11.56 -14.77 -21.23
CA PHE A 40 -11.42 -13.35 -20.90
C PHE A 40 -10.63 -12.61 -21.98
N LEU A 41 -9.52 -13.19 -22.43
CA LEU A 41 -8.69 -12.60 -23.49
C LEU A 41 -9.39 -12.64 -24.86
N LEU A 42 -10.20 -13.66 -25.13
CA LEU A 42 -10.97 -13.77 -26.38
C LEU A 42 -11.96 -12.60 -26.56
N PHE A 43 -12.49 -12.01 -25.49
CA PHE A 43 -13.28 -10.76 -25.56
C PHE A 43 -12.50 -9.56 -26.11
N GLN A 44 -11.16 -9.63 -26.16
CA GLN A 44 -10.30 -8.60 -26.77
C GLN A 44 -9.96 -8.92 -28.23
N GLY A 45 -10.43 -10.06 -28.74
CA GLY A 45 -10.24 -10.52 -30.11
C GLY A 45 -9.26 -11.69 -30.24
N LEU A 46 -9.45 -12.48 -31.29
CA LEU A 46 -8.66 -13.69 -31.55
C LEU A 46 -7.16 -13.41 -31.73
N LEU A 47 -6.81 -12.25 -32.30
CA LEU A 47 -5.42 -11.83 -32.44
C LEU A 47 -4.73 -11.67 -31.08
N ALA A 48 -5.40 -11.13 -30.06
CA ALA A 48 -4.81 -10.97 -28.74
C ALA A 48 -4.42 -12.33 -28.12
N VAL A 49 -5.29 -13.34 -28.28
CA VAL A 49 -5.02 -14.73 -27.87
C VAL A 49 -3.86 -15.32 -28.65
N ALA A 50 -3.84 -15.15 -29.97
CA ALA A 50 -2.79 -15.67 -30.84
C ALA A 50 -1.41 -15.08 -30.50
N PHE A 51 -1.33 -13.76 -30.28
CA PHE A 51 -0.10 -13.08 -29.88
C PHE A 51 0.40 -13.56 -28.52
N LEU A 52 -0.47 -13.63 -27.52
CA LEU A 52 -0.05 -14.12 -26.20
C LEU A 52 0.40 -15.58 -26.26
N CYS A 53 -0.29 -16.43 -27.02
CA CYS A 53 0.12 -17.81 -27.25
C CYS A 53 1.50 -17.89 -27.90
N PHE A 54 1.74 -17.12 -28.96
CA PHE A 54 3.04 -17.04 -29.62
C PHE A 54 4.16 -16.64 -28.65
N PHE A 55 3.98 -15.55 -27.89
CA PHE A 55 4.98 -15.12 -26.92
C PHE A 55 5.17 -16.14 -25.80
N THR A 56 4.09 -16.80 -25.34
CA THR A 56 4.16 -17.83 -24.31
C THR A 56 5.03 -19.00 -24.79
N LEU A 57 4.78 -19.52 -25.99
CA LEU A 57 5.57 -20.61 -26.56
C LEU A 57 7.02 -20.16 -26.79
N PHE A 58 7.23 -18.99 -27.39
CA PHE A 58 8.56 -18.42 -27.61
C PHE A 58 9.36 -18.34 -26.30
N VAL A 59 8.79 -17.73 -25.27
CA VAL A 59 9.46 -17.51 -23.98
C VAL A 59 9.69 -18.82 -23.24
N PHE A 60 8.74 -19.76 -23.29
CA PHE A 60 8.89 -21.09 -22.71
C PHE A 60 10.09 -21.83 -23.30
N PHE A 61 10.18 -21.90 -24.63
CA PHE A 61 11.28 -22.59 -25.31
C PHE A 61 12.61 -21.85 -25.13
N MET A 62 12.63 -20.52 -25.15
CA MET A 62 13.84 -19.74 -24.88
C MET A 62 14.32 -19.90 -23.44
N GLY A 63 13.41 -20.02 -22.47
CA GLY A 63 13.75 -20.35 -21.07
C GLY A 63 14.47 -21.69 -20.95
N LYS A 64 13.91 -22.75 -21.57
CA LYS A 64 14.56 -24.07 -21.63
C LYS A 64 15.90 -24.04 -22.38
N ALA A 65 15.99 -23.25 -23.44
CA ALA A 65 17.24 -23.07 -24.18
C ALA A 65 18.31 -22.38 -23.33
N LEU A 66 17.94 -21.39 -22.51
CA LEU A 66 18.85 -20.70 -21.58
C LEU A 66 19.38 -21.64 -20.50
N GLU A 67 18.52 -22.49 -19.94
CA GLU A 67 18.89 -23.47 -18.92
C GLU A 67 19.92 -24.49 -19.44
N ARG A 68 19.78 -24.94 -20.69
CA ARG A 68 20.68 -25.93 -21.32
C ARG A 68 21.93 -25.32 -21.95
N ALA A 69 22.01 -24.00 -22.08
CA ALA A 69 23.09 -23.34 -22.81
C ALA A 69 24.36 -23.18 -21.98
N THR A 70 25.52 -23.36 -22.61
CA THR A 70 26.80 -22.95 -22.04
C THR A 70 26.88 -21.43 -21.91
N GLU A 71 27.67 -20.92 -20.96
CA GLU A 71 27.79 -19.48 -20.63
C GLU A 71 27.89 -18.55 -21.87
N GLY A 72 28.76 -18.90 -22.83
CA GLY A 72 28.94 -18.11 -24.06
C GLY A 72 27.71 -18.08 -24.99
N LYS A 73 26.92 -19.17 -25.03
CA LYS A 73 25.65 -19.24 -25.79
C LYS A 73 24.50 -18.60 -25.01
N LYS A 74 24.50 -18.72 -23.68
CA LYS A 74 23.47 -18.21 -22.77
C LYS A 74 23.22 -16.71 -22.98
N LYS A 75 24.30 -15.93 -23.04
CA LYS A 75 24.24 -14.48 -23.31
C LYS A 75 23.58 -14.16 -24.66
N LYS A 76 23.95 -14.87 -25.73
CA LYS A 76 23.38 -14.68 -27.08
C LYS A 76 21.89 -15.00 -27.10
N ILE A 77 21.50 -16.14 -26.50
CA ILE A 77 20.11 -16.58 -26.39
C ILE A 77 19.29 -15.55 -25.60
N PHE A 78 19.82 -15.03 -24.49
CA PHE A 78 19.14 -14.01 -23.70
C PHE A 78 18.87 -12.73 -24.50
N PHE A 79 19.89 -12.16 -25.16
CA PHE A 79 19.70 -10.95 -25.97
C PHE A 79 18.79 -11.18 -27.18
N LEU A 80 18.84 -12.36 -27.80
CA LEU A 80 17.92 -12.74 -28.87
C LEU A 80 16.48 -12.83 -28.35
N SER A 81 16.28 -13.41 -27.17
CA SER A 81 14.96 -13.50 -26.52
C SER A 81 14.42 -12.12 -26.19
N LEU A 82 15.29 -11.26 -25.63
CA LEU A 82 14.95 -9.88 -25.28
C LEU A 82 14.56 -9.07 -26.51
N ALA A 83 15.32 -9.20 -27.62
CA ALA A 83 14.96 -8.59 -28.89
C ALA A 83 13.62 -9.13 -29.43
N GLY A 84 13.38 -10.44 -29.32
CA GLY A 84 12.12 -11.08 -29.70
C GLY A 84 10.89 -10.55 -28.96
N ILE A 85 11.04 -10.02 -27.74
CA ILE A 85 9.97 -9.38 -26.96
C ILE A 85 9.90 -7.88 -27.25
N LEU A 86 11.03 -7.18 -27.18
CA LEU A 86 11.08 -5.72 -27.25
C LEU A 86 10.82 -5.17 -28.65
N LEU A 87 11.26 -5.85 -29.72
CA LEU A 87 11.04 -5.36 -31.09
C LEU A 87 9.55 -5.33 -31.46
N PRO A 88 8.75 -6.39 -31.23
CA PRO A 88 7.31 -6.31 -31.43
C PRO A 88 6.64 -5.26 -30.55
N LEU A 89 7.02 -5.15 -29.27
CA LEU A 89 6.47 -4.13 -28.37
C LEU A 89 6.74 -2.72 -28.91
N ALA A 90 7.99 -2.44 -29.31
CA ALA A 90 8.37 -1.16 -29.91
C ALA A 90 7.61 -0.92 -31.22
N PHE A 91 7.53 -1.93 -32.10
CA PHE A 91 6.78 -1.84 -33.35
C PHE A 91 5.33 -1.43 -33.12
N PHE A 92 4.59 -2.17 -32.29
CA PHE A 92 3.17 -1.86 -32.05
C PHE A 92 2.98 -0.51 -31.38
N LYS A 93 3.88 -0.15 -30.45
CA LYS A 93 3.83 1.13 -29.74
C LYS A 93 4.02 2.35 -30.63
N TYR A 94 4.94 2.27 -31.59
CA TYR A 94 5.27 3.37 -32.50
C TYR A 94 4.60 3.24 -33.87
N SER A 95 3.83 2.17 -34.11
CA SER A 95 3.12 1.93 -35.37
C SER A 95 2.23 3.09 -35.79
N ALA A 96 1.62 3.80 -34.84
CA ALA A 96 0.77 4.97 -35.09
C ALA A 96 1.53 6.12 -35.80
N ALA A 97 2.83 6.25 -35.55
CA ALA A 97 3.68 7.29 -36.13
C ALA A 97 4.23 6.91 -37.51
N LEU A 98 4.12 5.64 -37.93
CA LEU A 98 4.64 5.17 -39.21
C LEU A 98 3.63 5.46 -40.34
N PRO A 99 3.95 6.33 -41.32
CA PRO A 99 2.98 6.76 -42.32
C PRO A 99 2.68 5.68 -43.37
N PHE A 100 3.60 4.74 -43.58
CA PHE A 100 3.52 3.69 -44.61
C PHE A 100 2.71 2.46 -44.19
N LEU A 101 2.26 2.37 -42.93
CA LEU A 101 1.51 1.20 -42.46
C LEU A 101 0.04 1.26 -42.90
N PRO A 102 -0.56 0.11 -43.28
CA PRO A 102 -1.99 0.02 -43.52
C PRO A 102 -2.80 0.45 -42.28
N LYS A 103 -3.96 1.07 -42.48
CA LYS A 103 -4.84 1.54 -41.40
C LYS A 103 -5.20 0.44 -40.38
N MET A 104 -5.28 -0.82 -40.82
CA MET A 104 -5.59 -1.96 -39.95
C MET A 104 -4.48 -2.29 -38.93
N VAL A 105 -3.23 -1.99 -39.25
CA VAL A 105 -2.06 -2.25 -38.38
C VAL A 105 -1.65 -0.99 -37.63
N LYS A 106 -1.87 0.18 -38.24
CA LYS A 106 -1.47 1.47 -37.71
C LYS A 106 -2.17 1.75 -36.37
N GLY A 107 -1.37 1.82 -35.29
CA GLY A 107 -1.86 2.11 -33.94
C GLY A 107 -2.57 0.97 -33.25
N TRP A 108 -2.71 -0.20 -33.90
CA TRP A 108 -3.24 -1.39 -33.26
C TRP A 108 -2.17 -2.03 -32.38
N MET A 109 -2.54 -2.51 -31.20
CA MET A 109 -1.63 -3.12 -30.25
C MET A 109 -2.29 -4.33 -29.58
N PRO A 110 -1.60 -5.49 -29.49
CA PRO A 110 -2.13 -6.62 -28.75
C PRO A 110 -2.42 -6.26 -27.30
N PHE A 111 -3.58 -6.70 -26.80
CA PHE A 111 -4.03 -6.40 -25.45
C PHE A 111 -3.03 -6.91 -24.41
N GLY A 112 -2.60 -6.04 -23.49
CA GLY A 112 -1.69 -6.42 -22.39
C GLY A 112 -0.22 -6.56 -22.78
N ILE A 113 0.18 -6.31 -24.03
CA ILE A 113 1.57 -6.54 -24.49
C ILE A 113 2.62 -5.83 -23.65
N SER A 114 2.35 -4.61 -23.21
CA SER A 114 3.25 -3.86 -22.34
C SER A 114 3.48 -4.56 -20.98
N PHE A 115 2.46 -5.20 -20.42
CA PHE A 115 2.52 -5.84 -19.10
C PHE A 115 3.11 -7.25 -19.18
N TYR A 116 2.61 -8.11 -20.08
CA TYR A 116 3.17 -9.45 -20.20
C TYR A 116 4.61 -9.46 -20.72
N SER A 117 5.04 -8.42 -21.46
CA SER A 117 6.45 -8.28 -21.85
C SER A 117 7.38 -8.20 -20.64
N PHE A 118 7.01 -7.44 -19.60
CA PHE A 118 7.81 -7.38 -18.37
C PHE A 118 7.87 -8.73 -17.67
N ARG A 119 6.75 -9.44 -17.61
CA ARG A 119 6.65 -10.75 -16.98
C ARG A 119 7.54 -11.79 -17.68
N PHE A 120 7.56 -11.76 -19.01
CA PHE A 120 8.41 -12.61 -19.83
C PHE A 120 9.89 -12.24 -19.75
N ILE A 121 10.22 -10.94 -19.75
CA ILE A 121 11.60 -10.47 -19.56
C ILE A 121 12.12 -10.90 -18.18
N ALA A 122 11.31 -10.74 -17.13
CA ALA A 122 11.65 -11.16 -15.78
C ALA A 122 11.95 -12.67 -15.71
N TYR A 123 11.07 -13.50 -16.29
CA TYR A 123 11.28 -14.95 -16.36
C TYR A 123 12.55 -15.34 -17.12
N LEU A 124 12.80 -14.74 -18.29
CA LEU A 124 14.01 -15.03 -19.08
C LEU A 124 15.29 -14.57 -18.39
N TYR A 125 15.25 -13.41 -17.73
CA TYR A 125 16.40 -12.94 -16.96
C TYR A 125 16.68 -13.84 -15.76
N ASP A 126 15.63 -14.29 -15.07
CA ASP A 126 15.75 -15.26 -13.98
C ASP A 126 16.41 -16.57 -14.46
N CYS A 127 15.98 -17.11 -15.62
CA CYS A 127 16.62 -18.27 -16.25
C CYS A 127 18.08 -17.98 -16.65
N TYR A 128 18.34 -16.78 -17.17
CA TYR A 128 19.70 -16.33 -17.51
C TYR A 128 20.60 -16.26 -16.26
N GLN A 129 20.07 -15.86 -15.11
CA GLN A 129 20.77 -15.85 -13.82
C GLN A 129 20.89 -17.23 -13.16
N GLY A 130 20.40 -18.28 -13.82
CA GLY A 130 20.55 -19.66 -13.35
C GLY A 130 19.39 -20.20 -12.52
N LYS A 131 18.24 -19.50 -12.44
CA LYS A 131 17.02 -20.12 -11.92
C LYS A 131 16.51 -21.15 -12.92
N GLU A 132 15.90 -22.22 -12.40
CA GLU A 132 15.35 -23.30 -13.23
C GLU A 132 14.24 -22.80 -14.16
N ALA A 133 14.25 -23.29 -15.40
CA ALA A 133 13.18 -23.02 -16.34
C ALA A 133 11.98 -23.95 -16.04
N GLU A 134 10.77 -23.47 -16.34
CA GLU A 134 9.59 -24.31 -16.20
C GLU A 134 9.58 -25.43 -17.25
N GLN A 135 9.25 -26.63 -16.81
CA GLN A 135 9.26 -27.82 -17.66
C GLN A 135 7.88 -28.13 -18.23
N ASP A 136 6.82 -27.76 -17.53
CA ASP A 136 5.44 -27.95 -17.97
C ASP A 136 4.88 -26.70 -18.67
N ILE A 137 4.47 -26.85 -19.94
CA ILE A 137 3.91 -25.76 -20.72
C ILE A 137 2.56 -25.29 -20.17
N PHE A 138 1.79 -26.18 -19.54
CA PHE A 138 0.49 -25.83 -18.99
C PHE A 138 0.65 -24.92 -17.76
N SER A 139 1.55 -25.26 -16.85
CA SER A 139 1.94 -24.42 -15.71
C SER A 139 2.50 -23.07 -16.14
N PHE A 140 3.33 -23.03 -17.19
CA PHE A 140 3.83 -21.77 -17.74
C PHE A 140 2.72 -20.93 -18.39
N SER A 141 1.76 -21.59 -19.03
CA SER A 141 0.60 -20.95 -19.68
C SER A 141 -0.39 -20.39 -18.64
N LEU A 142 -0.57 -21.04 -17.49
CA LEU A 142 -1.33 -20.50 -16.35
C LEU A 142 -0.76 -19.17 -15.87
N PHE A 143 0.56 -19.10 -15.73
CA PHE A 143 1.24 -17.84 -15.49
C PHE A 143 0.91 -16.87 -16.62
N ALA A 144 1.34 -17.15 -17.85
CA ALA A 144 1.24 -16.20 -18.96
C ALA A 144 -0.18 -15.62 -19.16
N PHE A 145 -1.20 -16.47 -19.12
CA PHE A 145 -2.59 -16.10 -19.38
C PHE A 145 -3.33 -15.52 -18.18
N ALA A 146 -2.79 -15.59 -16.95
CA ALA A 146 -3.47 -15.16 -15.73
C ALA A 146 -4.23 -13.83 -15.88
N PHE A 147 -5.54 -13.91 -16.11
CA PHE A 147 -6.36 -12.75 -16.45
C PHE A 147 -6.39 -11.64 -15.39
N PRO A 148 -6.24 -11.89 -14.07
CA PRO A 148 -6.22 -10.83 -13.07
C PRO A 148 -5.16 -9.76 -13.36
N VAL A 149 -4.00 -10.18 -13.87
CA VAL A 149 -2.82 -9.33 -14.11
C VAL A 149 -2.51 -9.09 -15.59
N LEU A 150 -3.42 -9.47 -16.50
CA LEU A 150 -3.14 -9.46 -17.93
C LEU A 150 -3.28 -8.07 -18.57
N SER A 151 -4.32 -7.33 -18.20
CA SER A 151 -4.58 -6.00 -18.77
C SER A 151 -3.72 -4.93 -18.10
N GLN A 152 -3.89 -4.85 -16.79
CA GLN A 152 -3.22 -3.96 -15.85
C GLN A 152 -3.03 -4.78 -14.56
N GLY A 153 -2.35 -4.24 -13.56
CA GLY A 153 -2.14 -4.92 -12.27
C GLY A 153 -0.67 -5.13 -11.94
N PRO A 154 -0.38 -5.84 -10.84
CA PRO A 154 1.00 -6.06 -10.41
C PRO A 154 1.78 -6.89 -11.43
N ILE A 155 3.04 -6.51 -11.65
CA ILE A 155 3.98 -7.27 -12.49
C ILE A 155 4.40 -8.52 -11.72
N LEU A 156 3.62 -9.59 -11.89
CA LEU A 156 3.85 -10.89 -11.27
C LEU A 156 5.08 -11.58 -11.85
N ARG A 157 5.97 -12.07 -10.98
CA ARG A 157 7.13 -12.90 -11.36
C ARG A 157 6.76 -14.37 -11.33
N TYR A 158 7.38 -15.16 -12.21
CA TYR A 158 7.09 -16.59 -12.25
C TYR A 158 7.45 -17.30 -10.94
N SER A 159 8.58 -16.92 -10.32
CA SER A 159 9.03 -17.50 -9.05
C SER A 159 8.05 -17.30 -7.89
N GLU A 160 7.20 -16.28 -7.94
CA GLU A 160 6.22 -15.97 -6.88
C GLU A 160 5.01 -16.90 -6.95
N ILE A 161 4.63 -17.36 -8.14
CA ILE A 161 3.43 -18.18 -8.35
C ILE A 161 3.74 -19.67 -8.64
N ARG A 162 5.00 -20.01 -8.94
CA ARG A 162 5.40 -21.37 -9.37
C ARG A 162 4.91 -22.45 -8.42
N GLU A 163 5.13 -22.25 -7.12
CA GLU A 163 4.70 -23.21 -6.10
C GLU A 163 3.18 -23.19 -5.90
N GLU A 164 2.53 -22.04 -5.97
CA GLU A 164 1.07 -21.92 -5.82
C GLU A 164 0.29 -22.55 -6.99
N ILE A 165 0.89 -22.68 -8.18
CA ILE A 165 0.31 -23.44 -9.29
C ILE A 165 0.20 -24.92 -8.94
N LYS A 166 1.19 -25.45 -8.20
CA LYS A 166 1.32 -26.87 -7.84
C LYS A 166 0.70 -27.22 -6.50
N ASN A 167 0.74 -26.31 -5.54
CA ASN A 167 0.47 -26.56 -4.13
C ASN A 167 -0.25 -25.37 -3.46
N ARG A 168 -1.42 -24.96 -3.97
CA ARG A 168 -2.28 -23.98 -3.27
C ARG A 168 -3.50 -24.61 -2.63
N ALA A 169 -3.87 -24.07 -1.48
CA ALA A 169 -5.05 -24.47 -0.72
C ALA A 169 -6.09 -23.33 -0.70
N PHE A 170 -7.36 -23.70 -0.52
CA PHE A 170 -8.41 -22.73 -0.27
C PHE A 170 -8.42 -22.37 1.22
N SER A 171 -8.51 -21.08 1.51
CA SER A 171 -8.71 -20.55 2.87
C SER A 171 -9.94 -19.65 2.89
N TYR A 172 -10.81 -19.84 3.89
CA TYR A 172 -11.96 -18.95 4.10
C TYR A 172 -11.53 -17.51 4.43
N GLU A 173 -10.39 -17.35 5.11
CA GLU A 173 -9.81 -16.05 5.42
C GLU A 173 -9.37 -15.33 4.13
N ALA A 174 -8.61 -16.02 3.28
CA ALA A 174 -8.18 -15.49 1.97
C ALA A 174 -9.38 -15.19 1.05
N PHE A 175 -10.41 -16.04 1.08
CA PHE A 175 -11.64 -15.82 0.31
C PHE A 175 -12.36 -14.55 0.78
N SER A 176 -12.58 -14.38 2.08
CA SER A 176 -13.25 -13.20 2.62
C SER A 176 -12.44 -11.93 2.38
N HIS A 177 -11.12 -12.01 2.55
CA HIS A 177 -10.21 -10.90 2.29
C HIS A 177 -10.26 -10.50 0.82
N GLY A 178 -10.14 -11.47 -0.09
CA GLY A 178 -10.15 -11.23 -1.52
C GLY A 178 -11.50 -10.72 -2.02
N LEU A 179 -12.61 -11.20 -1.46
CA LEU A 179 -13.95 -10.70 -1.79
C LEU A 179 -14.14 -9.24 -1.35
N PHE A 180 -13.74 -8.91 -0.12
CA PHE A 180 -13.73 -7.53 0.36
C PHE A 180 -12.85 -6.65 -0.53
N ARG A 181 -11.63 -7.10 -0.83
CA ARG A 181 -10.68 -6.34 -1.62
C ARG A 181 -11.18 -6.08 -3.05
N PHE A 182 -11.76 -7.10 -3.68
CA PHE A 182 -12.37 -6.98 -5.00
C PHE A 182 -13.53 -5.98 -5.02
N THR A 183 -14.49 -6.14 -4.10
CA THR A 183 -15.69 -5.29 -4.04
C THR A 183 -15.34 -3.84 -3.64
N PHE A 184 -14.39 -3.66 -2.73
CA PHE A 184 -13.85 -2.35 -2.37
C PHE A 184 -13.15 -1.67 -3.56
N GLY A 185 -12.32 -2.41 -4.30
CA GLY A 185 -11.70 -1.92 -5.54
C GLY A 185 -12.76 -1.52 -6.57
N LEU A 186 -13.79 -2.34 -6.77
CA LEU A 186 -14.89 -2.06 -7.68
C LEU A 186 -15.64 -0.78 -7.31
N TRP A 187 -15.97 -0.60 -6.03
CA TRP A 187 -16.57 0.63 -5.53
C TRP A 187 -15.66 1.84 -5.73
N LYS A 188 -14.39 1.73 -5.37
CA LYS A 188 -13.40 2.80 -5.53
C LYS A 188 -13.29 3.26 -6.99
N LYS A 189 -13.31 2.33 -7.95
CA LYS A 189 -13.33 2.63 -9.38
C LYS A 189 -14.57 3.44 -9.77
N LEU A 190 -15.75 2.91 -9.49
CA LEU A 190 -17.01 3.46 -9.99
C LEU A 190 -17.45 4.72 -9.26
N ALA A 191 -17.31 4.75 -7.94
CA ALA A 191 -17.82 5.82 -7.09
C ALA A 191 -16.86 7.02 -7.01
N LEU A 192 -15.54 6.75 -7.01
CA LEU A 192 -14.53 7.78 -6.81
C LEU A 192 -13.77 8.09 -8.09
N ALA A 193 -13.08 7.09 -8.66
CA ALA A 193 -12.18 7.33 -9.78
C ALA A 193 -12.92 7.85 -11.03
N ASP A 194 -14.01 7.20 -11.43
CA ASP A 194 -14.78 7.62 -12.61
C ASP A 194 -15.47 8.98 -12.38
N ALA A 195 -15.97 9.24 -11.18
CA ALA A 195 -16.56 10.54 -10.82
C ALA A 195 -15.54 11.68 -10.86
N LEU A 196 -14.32 11.48 -10.33
CA LEU A 196 -13.22 12.45 -10.41
C LEU A 196 -12.73 12.64 -11.85
N GLY A 197 -12.77 11.57 -12.66
CA GLY A 197 -12.47 11.64 -14.09
C GLY A 197 -13.43 12.56 -14.81
N SER A 198 -14.74 12.33 -14.63
CA SER A 198 -15.79 13.20 -15.18
C SER A 198 -15.64 14.64 -14.68
N LEU A 199 -15.42 14.84 -13.38
CA LEU A 199 -15.19 16.16 -12.78
C LEU A 199 -13.99 16.89 -13.42
N SER A 200 -12.89 16.17 -13.65
CA SER A 200 -11.68 16.76 -14.26
C SER A 200 -11.94 17.31 -15.66
N VAL A 201 -12.80 16.65 -16.43
CA VAL A 201 -13.15 17.00 -17.81
C VAL A 201 -14.25 18.07 -17.87
N GLU A 202 -15.24 17.98 -16.99
CA GLU A 202 -16.35 18.95 -16.87
C GLU A 202 -15.83 20.35 -16.53
N VAL A 203 -14.86 20.41 -15.61
CA VAL A 203 -14.26 21.68 -15.16
C VAL A 203 -13.35 22.25 -16.25
N LEU A 204 -12.57 21.41 -16.92
CA LEU A 204 -11.63 21.84 -17.96
C LEU A 204 -11.49 20.78 -19.05
N SER A 205 -12.13 21.03 -20.18
CA SER A 205 -12.01 20.18 -21.37
C SER A 205 -10.71 20.48 -22.14
N LEU A 206 -10.20 19.48 -22.86
CA LEU A 206 -9.00 19.63 -23.71
C LEU A 206 -9.20 20.66 -24.83
N ASP A 207 -10.40 20.73 -25.40
CA ASP A 207 -10.71 21.64 -26.51
C ASP A 207 -10.73 23.10 -26.05
N SER A 208 -11.27 23.36 -24.84
CA SER A 208 -11.18 24.67 -24.20
C SER A 208 -9.73 25.13 -24.02
N LEU A 209 -8.82 24.18 -23.75
CA LEU A 209 -7.42 24.46 -23.45
C LEU A 209 -6.58 24.74 -24.71
N LYS A 210 -6.88 24.07 -25.82
CA LYS A 210 -6.27 24.39 -27.13
C LYS A 210 -6.63 25.80 -27.60
N ASN A 211 -7.88 26.20 -27.38
CA ASN A 211 -8.38 27.50 -27.79
C ASN A 211 -7.98 28.64 -26.84
N ALA A 212 -7.56 28.31 -25.61
CA ALA A 212 -6.99 29.26 -24.65
C ALA A 212 -5.57 29.68 -25.08
N SER A 213 -5.49 30.55 -26.10
CA SER A 213 -4.19 31.01 -26.60
C SER A 213 -3.59 32.07 -25.67
N MET A 214 -2.27 32.00 -25.46
CA MET A 214 -1.46 33.00 -24.74
C MET A 214 -1.56 34.42 -25.32
N LEU A 215 -2.03 34.54 -26.57
CA LEU A 215 -2.05 35.75 -27.38
C LEU A 215 -3.46 36.36 -27.52
N GLN A 216 -4.51 35.66 -27.06
CA GLN A 216 -5.85 36.24 -27.06
C GLN A 216 -6.01 37.18 -25.86
N SER A 217 -6.26 38.45 -26.16
CA SER A 217 -6.56 39.51 -25.18
C SER A 217 -7.92 39.34 -24.49
N SER A 218 -8.73 38.37 -24.92
CA SER A 218 -9.96 37.97 -24.25
C SER A 218 -9.64 37.05 -23.07
N SER A 219 -10.13 37.42 -21.88
CA SER A 219 -9.95 36.63 -20.66
C SER A 219 -10.35 35.16 -20.89
N PRO A 220 -9.55 34.19 -20.43
CA PRO A 220 -9.92 32.78 -20.51
C PRO A 220 -11.30 32.55 -19.87
N SER A 221 -12.15 31.74 -20.49
CA SER A 221 -13.52 31.46 -20.00
C SER A 221 -13.58 30.65 -18.70
N PHE A 222 -12.45 30.46 -18.01
CA PHE A 222 -12.29 29.63 -16.83
C PHE A 222 -11.32 30.30 -15.84
N SER A 223 -11.51 30.04 -14.55
CA SER A 223 -10.66 30.59 -13.49
C SER A 223 -9.43 29.73 -13.16
N PHE A 224 -8.51 30.28 -12.38
CA PHE A 224 -7.43 29.51 -11.76
C PHE A 224 -7.95 28.34 -10.93
N LEU A 225 -9.02 28.54 -10.15
CA LEU A 225 -9.64 27.48 -9.37
C LEU A 225 -10.10 26.31 -10.27
N ALA A 226 -10.59 26.60 -11.49
CA ALA A 226 -10.99 25.56 -12.44
C ALA A 226 -9.78 24.73 -12.89
N VAL A 227 -8.68 25.40 -13.23
CA VAL A 227 -7.43 24.74 -13.62
C VAL A 227 -6.89 23.87 -12.48
N PHE A 228 -6.85 24.40 -11.26
CA PHE A 228 -6.41 23.69 -10.08
C PHE A 228 -7.31 22.48 -9.77
N LEU A 229 -8.63 22.67 -9.83
CA LEU A 229 -9.61 21.63 -9.58
C LEU A 229 -9.53 20.49 -10.61
N SER A 230 -9.32 20.82 -11.89
CA SER A 230 -9.11 19.81 -12.94
C SER A 230 -7.85 18.99 -12.67
N GLY A 231 -6.73 19.66 -12.33
CA GLY A 231 -5.47 18.99 -12.02
C GLY A 231 -5.55 18.08 -10.79
N ILE A 232 -6.17 18.55 -9.69
CA ILE A 232 -6.27 17.75 -8.45
C ILE A 232 -7.23 16.58 -8.64
N SER A 233 -8.33 16.77 -9.40
CA SER A 233 -9.26 15.70 -9.72
C SER A 233 -8.59 14.62 -10.55
N TYR A 234 -7.75 15.00 -11.53
CA TYR A 234 -6.97 14.03 -12.29
C TYR A 234 -5.92 13.31 -11.45
N MET A 235 -5.21 14.02 -10.57
CA MET A 235 -4.26 13.41 -9.63
C MET A 235 -4.95 12.34 -8.78
N LEU A 236 -6.10 12.66 -8.17
CA LEU A 236 -6.84 11.67 -7.38
C LEU A 236 -7.38 10.52 -8.25
N GLN A 237 -7.91 10.84 -9.45
CA GLN A 237 -8.41 9.85 -10.40
C GLN A 237 -7.34 8.81 -10.75
N ILE A 238 -6.15 9.23 -11.20
CA ILE A 238 -5.14 8.29 -11.71
C ILE A 238 -4.70 7.30 -10.63
N PHE A 239 -4.61 7.75 -9.38
CA PHE A 239 -4.33 6.86 -8.25
C PHE A 239 -5.49 5.91 -7.96
N LEU A 240 -6.69 6.46 -7.77
CA LEU A 240 -7.85 5.68 -7.34
C LEU A 240 -8.25 4.65 -8.40
N ASP A 241 -8.14 5.00 -9.69
CA ASP A 241 -8.41 4.10 -10.81
C ASP A 241 -7.43 2.92 -10.82
N PHE A 242 -6.13 3.21 -10.77
CA PHE A 242 -5.12 2.17 -10.89
C PHE A 242 -5.03 1.30 -9.62
N SER A 243 -5.19 1.90 -8.44
CA SER A 243 -5.28 1.16 -7.20
C SER A 243 -6.56 0.32 -7.12
N ALA A 244 -7.68 0.79 -7.67
CA ALA A 244 -8.92 0.01 -7.74
C ALA A 244 -8.78 -1.22 -8.62
N TYR A 245 -8.20 -1.05 -9.81
CA TYR A 245 -7.87 -2.18 -10.67
C TYR A 245 -6.99 -3.18 -9.92
N THR A 246 -5.92 -2.69 -9.29
CA THR A 246 -4.97 -3.55 -8.57
C THR A 246 -5.67 -4.32 -7.44
N ASP A 247 -6.53 -3.67 -6.65
CA ASP A 247 -7.28 -4.32 -5.58
C ASP A 247 -8.23 -5.41 -6.10
N MET A 248 -8.89 -5.15 -7.23
CA MET A 248 -9.69 -6.17 -7.91
C MET A 248 -8.84 -7.35 -8.38
N ALA A 249 -7.68 -7.09 -8.97
CA ALA A 249 -6.76 -8.14 -9.42
C ALA A 249 -6.26 -9.00 -8.24
N ILE A 250 -5.76 -8.37 -7.17
CA ILE A 250 -5.28 -9.07 -5.98
C ILE A 250 -6.41 -9.84 -5.30
N GLY A 251 -7.60 -9.25 -5.18
CA GLY A 251 -8.75 -9.91 -4.59
C GLY A 251 -9.18 -11.19 -5.34
N ILE A 252 -9.16 -11.17 -6.68
CA ILE A 252 -9.40 -12.38 -7.48
C ILE A 252 -8.28 -13.42 -7.28
N GLY A 253 -7.03 -12.97 -7.21
CA GLY A 253 -5.88 -13.82 -6.90
C GLY A 253 -6.07 -14.56 -5.58
N GLU A 254 -6.35 -13.83 -4.50
CA GLU A 254 -6.54 -14.38 -3.15
C GLU A 254 -7.73 -15.36 -3.08
N ILE A 255 -8.86 -15.05 -3.73
CA ILE A 255 -10.01 -15.97 -3.84
C ILE A 255 -9.60 -17.29 -4.52
N CYS A 256 -8.73 -17.20 -5.53
CA CYS A 256 -8.21 -18.37 -6.25
C CYS A 256 -7.08 -19.09 -5.49
N GLY A 257 -6.57 -18.52 -4.39
CA GLY A 257 -5.43 -19.03 -3.63
C GLY A 257 -4.07 -18.65 -4.20
N PHE A 258 -3.98 -17.57 -4.98
CA PHE A 258 -2.74 -16.99 -5.48
C PHE A 258 -2.37 -15.72 -4.72
N THR A 259 -1.10 -15.57 -4.36
CA THR A 259 -0.59 -14.37 -3.69
C THR A 259 -0.01 -13.41 -4.73
N LEU A 260 -0.78 -12.36 -5.05
CA LEU A 260 -0.34 -11.31 -5.98
C LEU A 260 0.35 -10.17 -5.22
N PRO A 261 1.44 -9.58 -5.76
CA PRO A 261 2.20 -8.58 -5.04
C PRO A 261 1.44 -7.25 -4.93
N GLU A 262 1.68 -6.53 -3.84
CA GLU A 262 1.16 -5.17 -3.65
C GLU A 262 1.73 -4.19 -4.67
N ASN A 263 0.88 -3.28 -5.15
CA ASN A 263 1.30 -2.25 -6.11
C ASN A 263 1.21 -0.83 -5.54
N PHE A 264 0.46 -0.62 -4.46
CA PHE A 264 0.23 0.69 -3.86
C PHE A 264 0.22 0.65 -2.34
N GLN A 265 0.88 1.63 -1.71
CA GLN A 265 0.89 1.79 -0.26
C GLN A 265 0.78 3.27 0.14
N ALA A 266 -0.43 3.83 -0.02
CA ALA A 266 -0.76 5.24 0.23
C ALA A 266 0.31 6.22 -0.31
N PRO A 267 0.53 6.24 -1.63
CA PRO A 267 1.61 7.00 -2.25
C PRO A 267 1.51 8.51 -1.98
N TYR A 268 0.30 9.04 -1.86
CA TYR A 268 0.07 10.44 -1.52
C TYR A 268 0.23 10.77 -0.03
N SER A 269 0.77 9.85 0.78
CA SER A 269 1.27 10.17 2.13
C SER A 269 2.79 10.35 2.17
N ALA A 270 3.47 10.23 1.01
CA ALA A 270 4.93 10.33 0.92
C ALA A 270 5.45 11.73 1.28
N ARG A 271 6.67 11.77 1.83
CA ARG A 271 7.38 13.01 2.19
C ARG A 271 8.59 13.32 1.31
N SER A 272 8.86 12.46 0.34
CA SER A 272 9.85 12.70 -0.71
C SER A 272 9.45 11.96 -1.97
N ILE A 273 10.05 12.33 -3.10
CA ILE A 273 9.81 11.69 -4.40
C ILE A 273 10.32 10.26 -4.42
N ARG A 274 11.44 9.98 -3.73
CA ARG A 274 11.91 8.60 -3.56
C ARG A 274 10.97 7.75 -2.71
N ASP A 275 10.36 8.32 -1.67
CA ASP A 275 9.37 7.62 -0.84
C ASP A 275 8.08 7.38 -1.63
N PHE A 276 7.64 8.35 -2.44
CA PHE A 276 6.51 8.17 -3.35
C PHE A 276 6.70 6.96 -4.28
N TRP A 277 7.85 6.82 -4.94
CA TRP A 277 8.11 5.70 -5.86
C TRP A 277 8.31 4.33 -5.18
N ARG A 278 8.48 4.30 -3.85
CA ARG A 278 8.44 3.06 -3.05
C ARG A 278 7.01 2.64 -2.72
N ARG A 279 6.05 3.54 -2.87
CA ARG A 279 4.62 3.36 -2.53
C ARG A 279 3.71 3.37 -3.76
N TRP A 280 4.20 3.85 -4.89
CA TRP A 280 3.50 3.94 -6.17
C TRP A 280 4.03 2.90 -7.14
N HIS A 281 3.12 2.14 -7.76
CA HIS A 281 3.42 1.11 -8.75
C HIS A 281 4.61 0.23 -8.36
N ILE A 282 4.56 -0.29 -7.13
CA ILE A 282 5.68 -0.97 -6.45
C ILE A 282 6.26 -2.10 -7.31
N SER A 283 5.41 -2.90 -7.97
CA SER A 283 5.88 -3.99 -8.82
C SER A 283 6.72 -3.51 -10.02
N LEU A 284 6.41 -2.34 -10.58
CA LEU A 284 7.18 -1.73 -11.67
C LEU A 284 8.50 -1.16 -11.16
N SER A 285 8.47 -0.46 -10.02
CA SER A 285 9.69 0.01 -9.36
C SER A 285 10.65 -1.15 -9.04
N MET A 286 10.11 -2.27 -8.53
CA MET A 286 10.89 -3.49 -8.28
C MET A 286 11.40 -4.12 -9.57
N PHE A 287 10.61 -4.13 -10.65
CA PHE A 287 11.06 -4.62 -11.95
C PHE A 287 12.28 -3.83 -12.46
N PHE A 288 12.18 -2.50 -12.54
CA PHE A 288 13.30 -1.68 -13.00
C PHE A 288 14.51 -1.78 -12.08
N ARG A 289 14.31 -1.92 -10.76
CA ARG A 289 15.39 -2.15 -9.81
C ARG A 289 16.12 -3.45 -10.11
N ASP A 290 15.39 -4.56 -10.19
CA ASP A 290 15.98 -5.90 -10.20
C ASP A 290 16.50 -6.31 -11.58
N TYR A 291 15.82 -5.88 -12.65
CA TYR A 291 16.12 -6.31 -14.02
C TYR A 291 16.86 -5.25 -14.86
N VAL A 292 16.99 -4.01 -14.37
CA VAL A 292 17.72 -2.93 -15.09
C VAL A 292 18.77 -2.27 -14.20
N TYR A 293 18.42 -1.79 -13.02
CA TYR A 293 19.33 -1.01 -12.17
C TYR A 293 20.47 -1.84 -11.58
N ILE A 294 20.14 -2.94 -10.90
CA ILE A 294 21.11 -3.83 -10.25
C ILE A 294 22.08 -4.44 -11.28
N PRO A 295 21.62 -4.95 -12.44
CA PRO A 295 22.52 -5.48 -13.47
C PRO A 295 23.49 -4.44 -14.04
N LEU A 296 23.16 -3.14 -13.99
CA LEU A 296 24.05 -2.04 -14.39
C LEU A 296 25.03 -1.60 -13.28
N GLY A 297 25.11 -2.37 -12.18
CA GLY A 297 25.98 -2.12 -11.03
C GLY A 297 25.31 -1.38 -9.87
N GLY A 298 24.03 -1.00 -10.01
CA GLY A 298 23.21 -0.42 -8.93
C GLY A 298 23.87 0.77 -8.22
N ASN A 299 23.96 0.68 -6.89
CA ASN A 299 24.63 1.68 -6.03
C ASN A 299 26.13 1.44 -5.86
N ARG A 300 26.70 0.36 -6.43
CA ARG A 300 28.11 -0.02 -6.25
C ARG A 300 29.05 0.70 -7.22
N VAL A 301 28.49 1.39 -8.21
CA VAL A 301 29.24 2.18 -9.21
C VAL A 301 29.50 3.60 -8.72
N PRO A 302 30.55 4.29 -9.21
CA PRO A 302 30.80 5.69 -8.88
C PRO A 302 29.62 6.60 -9.26
N PHE A 303 29.50 7.73 -8.57
CA PHE A 303 28.35 8.63 -8.66
C PHE A 303 27.95 9.02 -10.11
N PRO A 304 28.87 9.38 -11.03
CA PRO A 304 28.47 9.69 -12.42
C PRO A 304 27.80 8.50 -13.15
N LEU A 305 28.26 7.28 -12.92
CA LEU A 305 27.65 6.08 -13.48
C LEU A 305 26.29 5.78 -12.81
N GLN A 306 26.17 6.05 -11.51
CA GLN A 306 24.90 5.97 -10.79
C GLN A 306 23.86 6.93 -11.41
N VAL A 307 24.26 8.18 -11.69
CA VAL A 307 23.41 9.19 -12.34
C VAL A 307 23.00 8.75 -13.74
N ARG A 308 23.94 8.23 -14.54
CA ARG A 308 23.63 7.66 -15.87
C ARG A 308 22.62 6.51 -15.78
N ASN A 309 22.80 5.60 -14.84
CA ASN A 309 21.90 4.46 -14.64
C ASN A 309 20.50 4.93 -14.20
N LEU A 310 20.41 5.94 -13.33
CA LEU A 310 19.13 6.55 -12.95
C LEU A 310 18.45 7.24 -14.13
N LEU A 311 19.20 8.00 -14.94
CA LEU A 311 18.68 8.64 -16.15
C LEU A 311 18.09 7.60 -17.09
N LEU A 312 18.82 6.50 -17.32
CA LEU A 312 18.36 5.42 -18.18
C LEU A 312 17.04 4.82 -17.67
N ILE A 313 16.92 4.54 -16.37
CA ILE A 313 15.69 4.01 -15.78
C ILE A 313 14.52 4.95 -16.03
N TRP A 314 14.68 6.24 -15.73
CA TRP A 314 13.60 7.21 -15.88
C TRP A 314 13.18 7.45 -17.33
N VAL A 315 14.14 7.43 -18.25
CA VAL A 315 13.85 7.47 -19.69
C VAL A 315 13.12 6.20 -20.14
N LEU A 316 13.56 5.02 -19.71
CA LEU A 316 12.89 3.76 -20.02
C LEU A 316 11.47 3.70 -19.43
N THR A 317 11.27 4.20 -18.22
CA THR A 317 9.95 4.32 -17.59
C THR A 317 9.03 5.24 -18.41
N GLY A 318 9.53 6.42 -18.81
CA GLY A 318 8.79 7.34 -19.69
C GLY A 318 8.44 6.71 -21.05
N ILE A 319 9.43 6.11 -21.71
CA ILE A 319 9.24 5.38 -22.98
C ILE A 319 8.25 4.24 -22.81
N TRP A 320 8.20 3.56 -21.67
CA TRP A 320 7.25 2.48 -21.41
C TRP A 320 5.81 2.98 -21.20
N HIS A 321 5.59 4.18 -20.68
CA HIS A 321 4.24 4.70 -20.48
C HIS A 321 3.53 5.13 -21.78
N GLY A 322 4.25 5.65 -22.78
CA GLY A 322 3.62 6.01 -24.05
C GLY A 322 4.59 6.44 -25.14
N SER A 323 4.06 6.68 -26.34
CA SER A 323 4.85 7.00 -27.54
C SER A 323 5.01 8.51 -27.80
N THR A 324 4.31 9.36 -27.06
CA THR A 324 4.38 10.82 -27.17
C THR A 324 5.46 11.42 -26.27
N ALA A 325 5.97 12.60 -26.63
CA ALA A 325 7.11 13.24 -25.95
C ALA A 325 6.85 13.60 -24.48
N ASN A 326 5.59 13.85 -24.10
CA ASN A 326 5.22 14.20 -22.72
C ASN A 326 5.62 13.10 -21.71
N PHE A 327 5.60 11.82 -22.09
CA PHE A 327 6.02 10.74 -21.19
C PHE A 327 7.53 10.70 -20.96
N ILE A 328 8.34 11.05 -21.98
CA ILE A 328 9.79 11.18 -21.82
C ILE A 328 10.10 12.37 -20.92
N LEU A 329 9.44 13.52 -21.14
CA LEU A 329 9.57 14.70 -20.29
C LEU A 329 9.17 14.40 -18.83
N TRP A 330 8.10 13.63 -18.64
CA TRP A 330 7.66 13.17 -17.33
C TRP A 330 8.67 12.23 -16.65
N GLY A 331 9.32 11.34 -17.40
CA GLY A 331 10.43 10.53 -16.88
C GLY A 331 11.62 11.40 -16.45
N LEU A 332 12.04 12.33 -17.32
CA LEU A 332 13.12 13.29 -17.03
C LEU A 332 12.79 14.18 -15.83
N TYR A 333 11.54 14.58 -15.66
CA TYR A 333 11.06 15.33 -14.51
C TYR A 333 11.38 14.60 -13.21
N PHE A 334 11.00 13.33 -13.10
CA PHE A 334 11.30 12.53 -11.91
C PHE A 334 12.80 12.25 -11.73
N PHE A 335 13.54 12.04 -12.81
CA PHE A 335 14.99 11.93 -12.76
C PHE A 335 15.63 13.15 -12.09
N VAL A 336 15.24 14.37 -12.50
CA VAL A 336 15.78 15.62 -11.93
C VAL A 336 15.48 15.70 -10.43
N PHE A 337 14.24 15.48 -10.01
CA PHE A 337 13.88 15.55 -8.59
C PHE A 337 14.58 14.50 -7.74
N ILE A 338 14.70 13.27 -8.23
CA ILE A 338 15.42 12.20 -7.53
C ILE A 338 16.92 12.48 -7.47
N LEU A 339 17.50 13.03 -8.55
CA LEU A 339 18.90 13.44 -8.57
C LEU A 339 19.17 14.56 -7.58
N LEU A 340 18.31 15.58 -7.52
CA LEU A 340 18.39 16.66 -6.53
C LEU A 340 18.34 16.10 -5.10
N GLU A 341 17.39 15.21 -4.83
CA GLU A 341 17.29 14.51 -3.54
C GLU A 341 18.51 13.63 -3.21
N LEU A 342 19.19 13.11 -4.23
CA LEU A 342 20.42 12.31 -4.10
C LEU A 342 21.62 13.21 -3.77
N CYS A 343 21.76 14.34 -4.46
CA CYS A 343 22.80 15.35 -4.21
C CYS A 343 22.62 16.00 -2.83
N CYS A 344 21.38 16.27 -2.43
CA CYS A 344 21.04 16.87 -1.15
C CYS A 344 20.89 15.83 -0.01
N LYS A 345 21.39 14.60 -0.15
CA LYS A 345 21.31 13.54 0.88
C LYS A 345 21.78 14.00 2.26
N LYS A 346 22.86 14.78 2.35
CA LYS A 346 23.40 15.30 3.62
C LYS A 346 22.42 16.27 4.28
N LEU A 347 21.80 17.15 3.50
CA LEU A 347 20.76 18.08 3.98
C LEU A 347 19.52 17.31 4.44
N TRP A 348 19.09 16.29 3.69
CA TRP A 348 17.94 15.47 4.06
C TRP A 348 18.17 14.63 5.32
N LYS A 349 19.39 14.09 5.51
CA LYS A 349 19.78 13.39 6.75
C LYS A 349 19.80 14.34 7.95
N ARG A 350 20.27 15.58 7.79
CA ARG A 350 20.24 16.60 8.84
C ARG A 350 18.80 17.00 9.20
N MET A 351 17.93 17.16 8.21
CA MET A 351 16.50 17.40 8.43
C MET A 351 15.84 16.26 9.23
N LYS A 352 16.14 14.99 8.89
CA LYS A 352 15.65 13.82 9.65
C LYS A 352 16.16 13.77 11.10
N LYS A 353 17.42 14.10 11.34
CA LYS A 353 18.00 14.11 12.70
C LYS A 353 17.37 15.19 13.60
N SER A 354 16.83 16.25 13.00
CA SER A 354 16.12 17.33 13.70
C SER A 354 14.65 16.99 14.04
N GLU A 355 14.18 15.76 13.77
CA GLU A 355 12.77 15.35 13.94
C GLU A 355 12.32 15.10 15.40
N GLY A 356 13.20 15.26 16.40
CA GLY A 356 12.89 15.02 17.82
C GLY A 356 12.15 16.15 18.57
N GLY A 357 11.94 17.33 17.97
CA GLY A 357 11.30 18.50 18.64
C GLY A 357 10.00 18.97 17.99
N ASN A 358 9.31 19.98 18.55
CA ASN A 358 8.07 20.55 17.98
C ASN A 358 8.23 21.10 16.53
N PHE A 359 9.45 21.55 16.18
CA PHE A 359 9.82 21.95 14.81
C PHE A 359 9.71 20.80 13.79
N SER A 360 9.68 19.55 14.26
CA SER A 360 9.56 18.36 13.42
C SER A 360 8.22 18.25 12.71
N PHE A 361 7.12 18.73 13.30
CA PHE A 361 5.80 18.63 12.68
C PHE A 361 5.69 19.54 11.46
N VAL A 362 6.08 20.81 11.60
CA VAL A 362 6.07 21.78 10.50
C VAL A 362 6.96 21.30 9.36
N LEU A 363 8.16 20.80 9.66
CA LEU A 363 9.06 20.28 8.63
C LEU A 363 8.48 19.07 7.89
N ARG A 364 7.81 18.15 8.58
CA ARG A 364 7.11 17.02 7.97
C ARG A 364 5.98 17.48 7.06
N CYS A 365 5.19 18.48 7.48
CA CYS A 365 4.14 19.07 6.67
C CYS A 365 4.70 19.75 5.41
N LEU A 366 5.79 20.52 5.53
CA LEU A 366 6.43 21.18 4.39
C LEU A 366 6.98 20.17 3.38
N GLN A 367 7.66 19.11 3.84
CA GLN A 367 8.13 18.02 2.97
C GLN A 367 6.98 17.32 2.25
N HIS A 368 5.87 17.11 2.96
CA HIS A 368 4.68 16.50 2.40
C HIS A 368 4.03 17.39 1.34
N VAL A 369 3.80 18.67 1.63
CA VAL A 369 3.25 19.64 0.68
C VAL A 369 4.16 19.78 -0.55
N TYR A 370 5.48 19.88 -0.35
CA TYR A 370 6.46 19.87 -1.44
C TYR A 370 6.27 18.65 -2.35
N THR A 371 6.17 17.46 -1.75
CA THR A 371 5.98 16.21 -2.49
C THR A 371 4.68 16.25 -3.30
N LEU A 372 3.56 16.66 -2.68
CA LEU A 372 2.27 16.77 -3.37
C LEU A 372 2.30 17.77 -4.53
N VAL A 373 2.97 18.93 -4.38
CA VAL A 373 3.10 19.92 -5.46
C VAL A 373 3.90 19.35 -6.64
N VAL A 374 5.02 18.67 -6.36
CA VAL A 374 5.82 18.01 -7.41
C VAL A 374 4.99 16.94 -8.12
N LEU A 375 4.24 16.13 -7.37
CA LEU A 375 3.37 15.11 -7.95
C LEU A 375 2.24 15.73 -8.79
N TYR A 376 1.60 16.79 -8.31
CA TYR A 376 0.56 17.51 -9.03
C TYR A 376 1.02 17.95 -10.42
N PHE A 377 2.18 18.62 -10.52
CA PHE A 377 2.74 19.00 -11.81
C PHE A 377 3.21 17.81 -12.65
N SER A 378 3.69 16.74 -12.02
CA SER A 378 4.00 15.50 -12.74
C SER A 378 2.75 14.93 -13.43
N TRP A 379 1.59 14.94 -12.79
CA TRP A 379 0.37 14.40 -13.38
C TRP A 379 -0.18 15.30 -14.49
N ILE A 380 0.04 16.61 -14.42
CA ILE A 380 -0.22 17.51 -15.56
C ILE A 380 0.64 17.10 -16.76
N LEU A 381 1.96 16.90 -16.58
CA LEU A 381 2.85 16.44 -17.66
C LEU A 381 2.40 15.07 -18.21
N PHE A 382 1.90 14.19 -17.35
CA PHE A 382 1.41 12.87 -17.74
C PHE A 382 0.11 12.95 -18.55
N ARG A 383 -0.82 13.85 -18.20
CA ARG A 383 -2.14 13.99 -18.83
C ARG A 383 -2.09 14.58 -20.23
N PHE A 384 -1.32 15.65 -20.43
CA PHE A 384 -1.39 16.45 -21.66
C PHE A 384 -0.31 16.03 -22.66
N SER A 385 -0.72 15.28 -23.68
CA SER A 385 0.17 14.83 -24.76
C SER A 385 0.46 15.91 -25.81
N ASP A 386 -0.48 16.84 -26.00
CA ASP A 386 -0.34 17.98 -26.90
C ASP A 386 0.50 19.09 -26.26
N PHE A 387 1.58 19.50 -26.93
CA PHE A 387 2.53 20.46 -26.37
C PHE A 387 1.93 21.85 -26.20
N GLN A 388 1.01 22.26 -27.08
CA GLN A 388 0.33 23.54 -26.97
C GLN A 388 -0.57 23.57 -25.73
N SER A 389 -1.37 22.53 -25.54
CA SER A 389 -2.21 22.35 -24.35
C SER A 389 -1.36 22.32 -23.07
N LEU A 390 -0.27 21.56 -23.08
CA LEU A 390 0.65 21.51 -21.94
C LEU A 390 1.25 22.88 -21.60
N LYS A 391 1.69 23.64 -22.62
CA LYS A 391 2.22 25.00 -22.41
C LYS A 391 1.15 25.93 -21.83
N ASN A 392 -0.06 25.91 -22.39
CA ASN A 392 -1.16 26.75 -21.95
C ASN A 392 -1.53 26.44 -20.49
N ILE A 393 -1.66 25.17 -20.11
CA ILE A 393 -2.01 24.82 -18.74
C ILE A 393 -0.91 25.21 -17.75
N LEU A 394 0.37 25.01 -18.10
CA LEU A 394 1.48 25.43 -17.24
C LEU A 394 1.54 26.94 -17.08
N TRP A 395 1.27 27.71 -18.15
CA TRP A 395 1.17 29.16 -18.05
C TRP A 395 0.02 29.61 -17.14
N LEU A 396 -1.15 28.97 -17.22
CA LEU A 396 -2.28 29.31 -16.34
C LEU A 396 -1.95 29.12 -14.85
N HIS A 397 -1.07 28.17 -14.52
CA HIS A 397 -0.57 27.99 -13.14
C HIS A 397 0.37 29.11 -12.68
N THR A 398 0.88 29.95 -13.59
CA THR A 398 1.70 31.13 -13.26
C THR A 398 0.86 32.33 -12.81
N LEU A 399 -0.47 32.19 -12.75
CA LEU A 399 -1.41 33.24 -12.34
C LEU A 399 -1.25 34.53 -13.18
N PRO A 400 -1.41 34.46 -14.51
CA PRO A 400 -1.32 35.65 -15.35
C PRO A 400 -2.42 36.65 -14.96
N LYS A 401 -2.11 37.95 -15.04
CA LYS A 401 -3.01 39.03 -14.57
C LYS A 401 -4.41 39.00 -15.21
N SER A 402 -4.56 38.43 -16.40
CA SER A 402 -5.83 38.29 -17.11
C SER A 402 -6.71 37.14 -16.61
N LEU A 403 -6.21 36.27 -15.73
CA LEU A 403 -6.92 35.11 -15.21
C LEU A 403 -7.66 35.45 -13.92
N ALA A 404 -8.97 35.26 -13.92
CA ALA A 404 -9.76 35.32 -12.70
C ALA A 404 -9.35 34.21 -11.74
N LEU A 405 -9.20 34.52 -10.44
CA LEU A 405 -8.86 33.50 -9.44
C LEU A 405 -9.99 32.49 -9.24
N VAL A 406 -11.23 32.97 -9.24
CA VAL A 406 -12.44 32.19 -9.02
C VAL A 406 -13.53 32.68 -9.96
N ASP A 407 -14.33 31.76 -10.48
CA ASP A 407 -15.56 32.05 -11.21
C ASP A 407 -16.77 31.34 -10.56
N GLY A 408 -17.97 31.88 -10.76
CA GLY A 408 -19.18 31.39 -10.10
C GLY A 408 -19.56 29.96 -10.49
N LYS A 409 -19.32 29.56 -11.75
CA LYS A 409 -19.58 28.21 -12.23
C LYS A 409 -18.69 27.20 -11.50
N THR A 410 -17.39 27.47 -11.45
CA THR A 410 -16.42 26.60 -10.76
C THR A 410 -16.70 26.53 -9.27
N LEU A 411 -17.07 27.65 -8.62
CA LEU A 411 -17.41 27.63 -7.20
C LEU A 411 -18.63 26.74 -6.92
N LEU A 412 -19.63 26.75 -7.81
CA LEU A 412 -20.79 25.87 -7.70
C LEU A 412 -20.40 24.40 -7.88
N ILE A 413 -19.55 24.10 -8.86
CA ILE A 413 -19.02 22.73 -9.08
C ILE A 413 -18.21 22.22 -7.88
N VAL A 414 -17.38 23.07 -7.26
CA VAL A 414 -16.66 22.71 -6.04
C VAL A 414 -17.63 22.40 -4.91
N LYS A 415 -18.65 23.25 -4.70
CA LYS A 415 -19.65 23.06 -3.65
C LYS A 415 -20.46 21.78 -3.85
N SER A 416 -20.86 21.46 -5.08
CA SER A 416 -21.61 20.23 -5.37
C SER A 416 -20.77 18.96 -5.21
N ASN A 417 -19.44 19.06 -5.35
CA ASN A 417 -18.52 17.91 -5.32
C ASN A 417 -17.59 17.87 -4.10
N ILE A 418 -17.83 18.71 -3.08
CA ILE A 418 -16.92 18.81 -1.94
C ILE A 418 -16.80 17.48 -1.17
N PHE A 419 -17.91 16.76 -1.01
CA PHE A 419 -17.92 15.45 -0.35
C PHE A 419 -17.15 14.41 -1.15
N LEU A 420 -17.29 14.40 -2.48
CA LEU A 420 -16.52 13.52 -3.35
C LEU A 420 -15.01 13.75 -3.18
N LEU A 421 -14.58 15.02 -3.19
CA LEU A 421 -13.17 15.38 -3.01
C LEU A 421 -12.63 14.97 -1.63
N LEU A 422 -13.38 15.24 -0.56
CA LEU A 422 -12.96 14.88 0.79
C LEU A 422 -12.85 13.36 0.98
N VAL A 423 -13.84 12.61 0.49
CA VAL A 423 -13.83 11.14 0.51
C VAL A 423 -12.66 10.62 -0.33
N ALA A 424 -12.45 11.13 -1.54
CA ALA A 424 -11.34 10.73 -2.40
C ALA A 424 -9.96 10.96 -1.75
N ILE A 425 -9.76 12.10 -1.09
CA ILE A 425 -8.52 12.40 -0.35
C ILE A 425 -8.34 11.42 0.81
N LEU A 426 -9.41 11.15 1.56
CA LEU A 426 -9.40 10.22 2.69
C LEU A 426 -8.97 8.80 2.25
N PHE A 427 -9.56 8.30 1.17
CA PHE A 427 -9.26 6.99 0.59
C PHE A 427 -7.95 6.95 -0.22
N SER A 428 -7.31 8.10 -0.43
CA SER A 428 -5.95 8.19 -1.00
C SER A 428 -4.84 8.19 0.05
N GLY A 429 -5.20 8.33 1.34
CA GLY A 429 -4.29 8.32 2.46
C GLY A 429 -4.06 6.93 3.08
N ASN A 430 -3.42 6.91 4.25
CA ASN A 430 -3.12 5.70 5.03
C ASN A 430 -4.31 5.17 5.86
N LEU A 431 -5.50 5.78 5.80
CA LEU A 431 -6.58 5.45 6.74
C LEU A 431 -6.91 3.96 6.75
N LEU A 432 -7.11 3.36 5.58
CA LEU A 432 -7.49 1.95 5.48
C LEU A 432 -6.37 1.01 5.92
N SER A 433 -5.12 1.31 5.55
CA SER A 433 -3.98 0.50 5.98
C SER A 433 -3.78 0.57 7.49
N SER A 434 -3.96 1.75 8.10
CA SER A 434 -3.86 1.91 9.55
C SER A 434 -4.99 1.19 10.30
N LEU A 435 -6.22 1.22 9.77
CA LEU A 435 -7.34 0.46 10.34
C LEU A 435 -7.09 -1.06 10.23
N GLU A 436 -6.55 -1.52 9.11
CA GLU A 436 -6.20 -2.92 8.91
C GLU A 436 -5.07 -3.37 9.86
N GLU A 437 -4.01 -2.57 10.01
CA GLU A 437 -2.92 -2.86 10.96
C GLU A 437 -3.41 -2.99 12.41
N GLU A 438 -4.26 -2.07 12.86
CA GLU A 438 -4.86 -2.15 14.20
C GLU A 438 -5.74 -3.39 14.34
N TRP A 439 -6.46 -3.76 13.28
CA TRP A 439 -7.26 -4.97 13.28
C TRP A 439 -6.40 -6.24 13.33
N GLN A 440 -5.30 -6.29 12.58
CA GLN A 440 -4.36 -7.41 12.62
C GLN A 440 -3.75 -7.59 14.02
N LYS A 441 -3.41 -6.50 14.71
CA LYS A 441 -2.97 -6.54 16.12
C LYS A 441 -4.05 -7.13 17.03
N LEU A 442 -5.33 -6.80 16.81
CA LEU A 442 -6.44 -7.38 17.57
C LEU A 442 -6.62 -8.87 17.29
N LEU A 443 -6.52 -9.29 16.03
CA LEU A 443 -6.58 -10.70 15.64
C LEU A 443 -5.45 -11.52 16.27
N PHE A 444 -4.22 -10.99 16.23
CA PHE A 444 -3.06 -11.61 16.85
C PHE A 444 -3.29 -11.81 18.36
N ARG A 445 -3.67 -10.73 19.07
CA ARG A 445 -4.00 -10.79 20.49
C ARG A 445 -5.11 -11.79 20.81
N GLY A 446 -6.14 -11.89 19.96
CA GLY A 446 -7.21 -12.87 20.08
C GLY A 446 -6.70 -14.31 19.96
N LYS A 447 -5.91 -14.60 18.92
CA LYS A 447 -5.31 -15.93 18.69
C LYS A 447 -4.39 -16.35 19.84
N SER A 448 -3.50 -15.47 20.29
CA SER A 448 -2.61 -15.76 21.43
C SER A 448 -3.39 -16.06 22.71
N ARG A 449 -4.49 -15.35 22.96
CA ARG A 449 -5.34 -15.60 24.13
C ARG A 449 -6.08 -16.93 24.04
N LEU A 450 -6.65 -17.27 22.89
CA LEU A 450 -7.30 -18.56 22.64
C LEU A 450 -6.32 -19.73 22.78
N ALA A 451 -5.09 -19.57 22.27
CA ALA A 451 -4.01 -20.54 22.43
C ALA A 451 -3.66 -20.75 23.92
N ARG A 452 -3.50 -19.66 24.68
CA ARG A 452 -3.28 -19.72 26.14
C ARG A 452 -4.43 -20.42 26.87
N LYS A 453 -5.68 -20.11 26.52
CA LYS A 453 -6.87 -20.77 27.10
C LYS A 453 -6.90 -22.26 26.79
N LYS A 454 -6.55 -22.66 25.56
CA LYS A 454 -6.45 -24.06 25.15
C LYS A 454 -5.33 -24.79 25.90
N ARG A 455 -4.14 -24.19 26.02
CA ARG A 455 -3.03 -24.75 26.82
C ARG A 455 -3.40 -24.91 28.30
N ALA A 456 -4.05 -23.90 28.89
CA ALA A 456 -4.55 -23.96 30.26
C ALA A 456 -5.60 -25.08 30.44
N SER A 457 -6.50 -25.28 29.47
CA SER A 457 -7.47 -26.39 29.49
C SER A 457 -6.84 -27.78 29.35
N LEU A 458 -5.62 -27.85 28.80
CA LEU A 458 -4.83 -29.08 28.66
C LEU A 458 -3.91 -29.32 29.86
N GLY A 459 -4.00 -28.51 30.92
CA GLY A 459 -3.22 -28.68 32.16
C GLY A 459 -1.79 -28.12 32.10
N PHE A 460 -1.39 -27.44 31.01
CA PHE A 460 -0.12 -26.73 30.94
C PHE A 460 -0.25 -25.37 31.62
N TYR A 461 0.05 -25.32 32.92
CA TYR A 461 0.24 -24.07 33.67
C TYR A 461 1.74 -23.80 33.84
N GLY A 462 2.20 -22.60 33.45
CA GLY A 462 3.50 -22.07 33.91
C GLY A 462 4.75 -22.31 33.05
N MET A 463 4.64 -22.68 31.77
CA MET A 463 5.75 -22.44 30.84
C MET A 463 5.53 -21.07 30.20
N GLU A 464 6.27 -20.07 30.65
CA GLU A 464 6.32 -18.75 30.01
C GLU A 464 6.88 -18.92 28.59
N ASP A 465 6.15 -18.42 27.60
CA ASP A 465 6.68 -18.25 26.25
C ASP A 465 7.79 -17.19 26.35
N SER A 466 9.03 -17.53 26.03
CA SER A 466 10.07 -16.53 25.73
C SER A 466 9.53 -15.60 24.65
N GLU A 467 9.62 -14.29 24.86
CA GLU A 467 9.10 -13.22 23.98
C GLU A 467 9.78 -13.20 22.60
N GLU A 468 9.59 -14.22 21.75
CA GLU A 468 10.08 -14.24 20.37
C GLU A 468 8.97 -14.03 19.32
N ASP A 469 7.69 -14.00 19.70
CA ASP A 469 6.56 -13.87 18.77
C ASP A 469 5.84 -12.51 18.86
N SER A 470 6.56 -11.41 19.10
CA SER A 470 6.05 -10.06 18.84
C SER A 470 6.57 -9.53 17.51
N PRO A 471 5.74 -8.94 16.63
CA PRO A 471 6.24 -8.19 15.49
C PRO A 471 6.81 -6.86 15.99
N GLU A 472 8.01 -6.88 16.55
CA GLU A 472 8.78 -5.66 16.74
C GLU A 472 9.30 -5.19 15.37
N ALA A 473 8.93 -3.96 15.03
CA ALA A 473 9.54 -3.22 13.94
C ALA A 473 11.00 -2.90 14.32
N GLY A 474 11.90 -3.84 14.05
CA GLY A 474 13.34 -3.69 14.26
C GLY A 474 14.01 -2.94 13.11
N THR A 475 14.34 -1.67 13.34
CA THR A 475 15.39 -0.96 12.62
C THR A 475 16.76 -1.33 13.18
N ASP A 476 17.67 -1.71 12.29
CA ASP A 476 19.15 -1.76 12.40
C ASP A 476 19.78 -2.44 13.62
N SER A 477 20.43 -3.60 13.40
CA SER A 477 21.90 -3.80 13.52
C SER A 477 22.27 -5.31 13.55
N PRO A 478 23.58 -5.70 13.56
CA PRO A 478 24.30 -6.36 12.48
C PRO A 478 24.38 -7.89 12.59
N GLU A 479 24.77 -8.49 11.46
CA GLU A 479 25.03 -9.93 11.23
C GLU A 479 25.86 -10.58 12.35
N ALA A 480 25.30 -11.66 12.93
CA ALA A 480 26.05 -12.65 13.69
C ALA A 480 25.78 -14.03 13.08
N VAL A 481 26.84 -14.60 12.51
CA VAL A 481 26.93 -15.95 11.97
C VAL A 481 26.85 -16.95 13.13
N VAL A 482 26.00 -17.97 13.03
CA VAL A 482 26.00 -19.12 13.93
C VAL A 482 26.20 -20.39 13.11
N ASP A 483 27.34 -21.03 13.40
CA ASP A 483 27.76 -22.35 12.96
C ASP A 483 26.79 -23.45 13.40
N THR A 484 26.51 -24.38 12.48
CA THR A 484 25.91 -25.69 12.76
C THR A 484 26.99 -26.72 13.09
N PRO A 485 26.79 -27.63 14.07
CA PRO A 485 27.75 -28.69 14.34
C PRO A 485 27.47 -29.95 13.51
N GLU A 486 28.58 -30.63 13.21
CA GLU A 486 28.82 -32.07 13.38
C GLU A 486 29.06 -32.97 12.13
N VAL A 487 30.25 -33.61 12.20
CA VAL A 487 30.70 -34.92 11.68
C VAL A 487 31.50 -35.00 10.37
N ALA A 488 32.83 -34.92 10.58
CA ALA A 488 33.92 -35.81 10.12
C ALA A 488 34.03 -36.29 8.66
N ALA A 489 35.10 -35.83 7.99
CA ALA A 489 36.03 -36.71 7.26
C ALA A 489 37.41 -36.04 7.12
N ILE A 490 38.44 -36.85 7.29
CA ILE A 490 39.88 -36.61 7.32
C ILE A 490 40.42 -36.31 5.89
N ASP A 491 41.35 -35.36 5.71
CA ASP A 491 42.75 -35.63 5.32
C ASP A 491 43.58 -34.36 4.98
N ALA A 492 44.85 -34.43 5.40
CA ALA A 492 46.10 -33.73 5.08
C ALA A 492 46.16 -32.36 4.33
N GLY A 493 47.11 -31.52 4.80
CA GLY A 493 48.15 -31.01 3.89
C GLY A 493 48.41 -29.50 3.87
N GLU A 494 49.25 -29.04 4.82
CA GLU A 494 50.42 -28.18 4.58
C GLU A 494 50.29 -26.75 3.98
N ALA A 495 50.83 -25.81 4.77
CA ALA A 495 51.82 -24.79 4.38
C ALA A 495 51.43 -23.29 4.38
N ALA A 496 52.18 -22.58 5.24
CA ALA A 496 52.87 -21.31 4.98
C ALA A 496 52.23 -19.97 5.42
N LEU A 497 52.53 -19.65 6.68
CA LEU A 497 52.94 -18.35 7.24
C LEU A 497 53.57 -17.33 6.28
N LYS A 498 53.22 -16.04 6.47
CA LYS A 498 54.09 -14.84 6.59
C LYS A 498 53.18 -13.61 6.80
N GLY A 499 53.15 -12.97 7.97
CA GLY A 499 54.11 -11.94 8.45
C GLY A 499 53.40 -10.56 8.44
N VAL A 500 52.82 -10.05 9.55
CA VAL A 500 53.41 -9.12 10.57
C VAL A 500 53.62 -7.68 9.99
N PRO A 501 53.43 -6.54 10.71
CA PRO A 501 53.24 -6.35 12.16
C PRO A 501 52.09 -5.44 12.65
N GLU A 502 51.75 -5.66 13.92
CA GLU A 502 51.18 -4.73 14.90
C GLU A 502 52.12 -3.58 15.26
N ALA A 503 51.54 -2.46 15.73
CA ALA A 503 51.96 -1.66 16.90
C ALA A 503 51.17 -0.34 16.89
N THR A 504 50.60 0.20 17.97
CA THR A 504 50.61 -0.11 19.41
C THR A 504 49.66 0.88 20.11
N ALA A 505 49.08 0.44 21.24
CA ALA A 505 48.84 1.18 22.49
C ALA A 505 47.79 2.33 22.48
N ASP A 506 46.86 2.48 23.44
CA ASP A 506 46.73 2.01 24.83
C ASP A 506 45.24 2.10 25.24
N GLU A 507 44.68 1.08 25.92
CA GLU A 507 44.30 1.06 27.35
C GLU A 507 43.34 2.20 27.80
N SER A 508 42.24 2.02 28.55
CA SER A 508 41.79 0.93 29.41
C SER A 508 40.42 1.26 30.07
N ILE A 509 39.78 0.21 30.61
CA ILE A 509 38.93 0.15 31.82
C ILE A 509 37.40 0.41 31.76
N PHE A 510 36.71 -0.65 32.20
CA PHE A 510 35.33 -0.86 32.66
C PHE A 510 34.78 0.20 33.64
N ALA A 511 33.47 0.47 33.55
CA ALA A 511 32.58 0.49 34.71
C ALA A 511 31.11 0.41 34.27
N ALA A 512 30.40 -0.59 34.79
CA ALA A 512 28.95 -0.67 34.77
C ALA A 512 28.36 0.26 35.85
N SER A 513 27.29 1.00 35.53
CA SER A 513 26.37 1.49 36.55
C SER A 513 24.93 1.43 36.07
N SER A 514 24.14 0.68 36.81
CA SER A 514 22.68 0.72 36.87
C SER A 514 22.18 2.13 37.17
N ASP A 515 21.20 2.62 36.41
CA ASP A 515 20.15 3.52 36.91
C ASP A 515 19.08 3.71 35.83
N ARG A 516 17.96 2.99 35.96
CA ARG A 516 16.69 3.37 35.32
C ARG A 516 15.73 3.75 36.44
N LYS A 517 15.57 5.06 36.61
CA LYS A 517 14.54 5.68 37.42
C LYS A 517 13.36 6.12 36.54
N ASP A 518 12.18 5.87 37.08
CA ASP A 518 10.94 6.63 36.96
C ASP A 518 9.98 6.31 35.80
N LEU A 519 9.03 5.43 36.10
CA LEU A 519 7.70 5.32 35.50
C LEU A 519 6.65 5.55 36.61
N PHE A 520 5.54 6.20 36.23
CA PHE A 520 4.26 6.41 36.92
C PHE A 520 4.09 7.70 37.75
N PRO A 521 3.20 8.62 37.33
CA PRO A 521 2.64 9.65 38.20
C PRO A 521 1.40 9.08 38.91
N GLU A 522 1.48 8.87 40.23
CA GLU A 522 0.31 8.60 41.06
C GLU A 522 -0.24 9.90 41.67
N GLU A 523 -1.56 10.07 41.52
CA GLU A 523 -2.35 11.17 42.03
C GLU A 523 -2.49 11.11 43.57
N LYS A 524 -2.52 12.32 44.15
CA LYS A 524 -2.63 12.63 45.58
C LYS A 524 -3.91 12.07 46.24
N TYR A 525 -3.75 11.37 47.35
CA TYR A 525 -4.66 11.40 48.51
C TYR A 525 -3.83 11.42 49.80
N PRO A 526 -4.11 12.29 50.80
CA PRO A 526 -3.36 12.32 52.05
C PRO A 526 -3.91 11.29 53.04
N MET A 527 -3.13 10.24 53.33
CA MET A 527 -3.37 9.32 54.44
C MET A 527 -2.94 9.97 55.76
N LEU A 528 -3.86 10.03 56.73
CA LEU A 528 -3.61 10.38 58.13
C LEU A 528 -2.55 9.43 58.74
N LYS A 529 -1.47 10.02 59.27
CA LYS A 529 -0.53 9.32 60.17
C LYS A 529 -1.06 9.41 61.60
N LEU A 530 -1.50 8.29 62.16
CA LEU A 530 -1.54 8.09 63.61
C LEU A 530 -0.11 7.80 64.09
N SER A 531 0.43 8.67 64.95
CA SER A 531 1.60 8.39 65.77
C SER A 531 1.15 8.24 67.22
N LEU A 532 1.31 7.02 67.75
CA LEU A 532 1.36 6.74 69.18
C LEU A 532 2.82 6.94 69.62
N ASP A 533 3.05 7.78 70.62
CA ASP A 533 4.00 7.56 71.72
C ASP A 533 3.91 8.73 72.71
N GLY A 534 3.82 8.39 74.00
CA GLY A 534 3.54 9.31 75.09
C GLY A 534 4.78 9.81 75.83
N GLU A 535 4.59 10.91 76.58
CA GLU A 535 4.95 11.12 78.00
C GLU A 535 5.09 12.62 78.29
N GLY A 536 4.54 13.06 79.44
CA GLY A 536 4.85 14.36 80.05
C GLY A 536 3.63 15.23 80.42
N ALA A 537 3.07 15.03 81.61
CA ALA A 537 2.16 15.98 82.30
C ALA A 537 2.96 17.18 82.87
N PRO A 538 2.38 18.32 83.35
CA PRO A 538 1.23 18.39 84.27
C PRO A 538 0.17 19.52 84.07
N ARG A 539 -1.01 19.24 84.66
CA ARG A 539 -2.12 20.07 85.23
C ARG A 539 -1.91 21.61 85.32
N PRO A 540 -3.00 22.45 85.34
CA PRO A 540 -4.08 22.25 86.32
C PRO A 540 -5.49 22.86 86.08
N GLU A 541 -6.35 22.53 87.05
CA GLU A 541 -7.55 23.22 87.57
C GLU A 541 -8.95 22.98 86.97
N GLU A 542 -9.82 22.58 87.91
CA GLU A 542 -11.26 22.43 87.84
C GLU A 542 -11.93 23.79 87.64
N ILE A 543 -12.91 23.89 86.73
CA ILE A 543 -14.09 24.71 86.96
C ILE A 543 -15.33 23.92 86.55
N SER A 544 -16.22 23.84 87.54
CA SER A 544 -17.54 23.25 87.58
C SER A 544 -18.53 23.81 86.55
N GLY A 545 -19.38 22.93 86.03
CA GLY A 545 -20.76 23.26 85.66
C GLY A 545 -21.03 23.23 84.16
N GLU A 546 -21.19 22.04 83.59
CA GLU A 546 -21.85 21.88 82.29
C GLU A 546 -23.19 21.16 82.51
N THR A 547 -24.25 21.92 82.26
CA THR A 547 -25.67 21.53 82.23
C THR A 547 -25.90 20.32 81.33
N GLU A 548 -26.82 19.42 81.73
CA GLU A 548 -27.28 18.25 80.94
C GLU A 548 -27.61 18.60 79.46
N VAL A 549 -27.98 19.84 79.18
CA VAL A 549 -28.25 20.38 77.83
C VAL A 549 -27.01 20.36 76.92
N GLN A 550 -25.82 20.69 77.43
CA GLN A 550 -24.58 20.71 76.60
C GLN A 550 -24.07 19.29 76.29
N LYS A 551 -24.43 18.31 77.12
CA LYS A 551 -24.09 16.91 76.89
C LYS A 551 -24.97 16.27 75.83
N GLU A 552 -26.27 16.60 75.81
CA GLU A 552 -27.19 16.18 74.75
C GLU A 552 -26.85 16.84 73.40
N GLU A 553 -26.49 18.12 73.39
CA GLU A 553 -26.10 18.85 72.16
C GLU A 553 -24.77 18.34 71.59
N ALA A 554 -23.80 17.97 72.45
CA ALA A 554 -22.56 17.35 72.01
C ALA A 554 -22.76 15.91 71.48
N ILE A 555 -23.70 15.15 72.05
CA ILE A 555 -24.06 13.80 71.55
C ILE A 555 -24.80 13.91 70.22
N SER A 556 -25.72 14.86 70.06
CA SER A 556 -26.44 15.04 68.78
C SER A 556 -25.51 15.50 67.65
N LEU A 557 -24.56 16.40 67.94
CA LEU A 557 -23.55 16.83 66.96
C LEU A 557 -22.56 15.71 66.61
N ALA A 558 -22.23 14.83 67.56
CA ALA A 558 -21.41 13.64 67.29
C ALA A 558 -22.18 12.59 66.47
N GLU A 559 -23.47 12.38 66.73
CA GLU A 559 -24.34 11.50 65.92
C GLU A 559 -24.57 12.05 64.51
N GLU A 560 -24.73 13.37 64.35
CA GLU A 560 -24.79 14.01 63.02
C GLU A 560 -23.46 13.89 62.27
N ALA A 561 -22.32 14.10 62.95
CA ALA A 561 -21.01 13.93 62.33
C ALA A 561 -20.71 12.46 61.96
N GLU A 562 -21.11 11.48 62.78
CA GLU A 562 -21.04 10.06 62.43
C GLU A 562 -22.01 9.70 61.30
N ALA A 563 -23.19 10.30 61.25
CA ALA A 563 -24.15 10.09 60.17
C ALA A 563 -23.67 10.70 58.84
N GLU A 564 -23.06 11.89 58.86
CA GLU A 564 -22.42 12.52 57.70
C GLU A 564 -21.21 11.72 57.22
N LEU A 565 -20.34 11.26 58.13
CA LEU A 565 -19.17 10.43 57.80
C LEU A 565 -19.57 9.03 57.32
N SER A 566 -20.70 8.49 57.80
CA SER A 566 -21.31 7.26 57.31
C SER A 566 -21.91 7.44 55.91
N GLN A 567 -22.60 8.57 55.67
CA GLN A 567 -23.14 8.93 54.35
C GLN A 567 -22.02 9.16 53.31
N GLU A 568 -20.94 9.87 53.67
CA GLU A 568 -19.79 10.10 52.78
C GLU A 568 -19.08 8.78 52.43
N ASN A 569 -18.86 7.90 53.42
CA ASN A 569 -18.35 6.54 53.17
C ASN A 569 -19.29 5.70 52.30
N GLN A 570 -20.61 5.85 52.46
CA GLN A 570 -21.61 5.13 51.67
C GLN A 570 -21.66 5.65 50.22
N GLU A 571 -21.50 6.96 50.01
CA GLU A 571 -21.35 7.57 48.68
C GLU A 571 -20.06 7.13 47.99
N ASP A 572 -18.94 7.04 48.71
CA ASP A 572 -17.66 6.58 48.17
C ASP A 572 -17.67 5.10 47.84
N LEU A 573 -18.33 4.25 48.66
CA LEU A 573 -18.59 2.85 48.33
C LEU A 573 -19.43 2.72 47.06
N LEU A 574 -20.47 3.55 46.90
CA LEU A 574 -21.29 3.58 45.68
C LEU A 574 -20.51 4.08 44.45
N ARG A 575 -19.59 5.04 44.61
CA ARG A 575 -18.69 5.48 43.53
C ARG A 575 -17.72 4.37 43.15
N HIS A 576 -17.11 3.71 44.13
CA HIS A 576 -16.20 2.58 43.92
C HIS A 576 -16.90 1.42 43.22
N GLU A 577 -18.13 1.08 43.63
CA GLU A 577 -18.93 0.03 42.99
C GLU A 577 -19.30 0.40 41.54
N LYS A 578 -19.66 1.66 41.26
CA LYS A 578 -19.88 2.15 39.88
C LYS A 578 -18.62 2.04 39.03
N ILE A 579 -17.44 2.35 39.58
CA ILE A 579 -16.15 2.21 38.90
C ILE A 579 -15.85 0.74 38.62
N LEU A 580 -15.99 -0.15 39.61
CA LEU A 580 -15.80 -1.59 39.44
C LEU A 580 -16.74 -2.18 38.39
N ARG A 581 -18.04 -1.80 38.40
CA ARG A 581 -18.99 -2.23 37.37
C ARG A 581 -18.60 -1.72 35.98
N ARG A 582 -18.05 -0.50 35.85
CA ARG A 582 -17.53 0.03 34.58
C ARG A 582 -16.30 -0.76 34.11
N ILE A 583 -15.36 -1.04 35.01
CA ILE A 583 -14.17 -1.85 34.73
C ILE A 583 -14.59 -3.25 34.29
N GLN A 584 -15.43 -3.94 35.06
CA GLN A 584 -15.94 -5.26 34.73
C GLN A 584 -16.65 -5.29 33.37
N ARG A 585 -17.47 -4.28 33.04
CA ARG A 585 -18.10 -4.16 31.73
C ARG A 585 -17.07 -3.99 30.62
N ARG A 586 -16.09 -3.09 30.79
CA ARG A 586 -15.00 -2.90 29.81
C ARG A 586 -14.16 -4.16 29.62
N THR A 587 -13.82 -4.86 30.70
CA THR A 587 -13.06 -6.11 30.67
C THR A 587 -13.85 -7.22 29.99
N LYS A 588 -15.14 -7.39 30.32
CA LYS A 588 -16.03 -8.35 29.64
C LYS A 588 -16.14 -8.06 28.15
N LEU A 589 -16.30 -6.78 27.78
CA LEU A 589 -16.39 -6.37 26.38
C LEU A 589 -15.07 -6.64 25.63
N SER A 590 -13.93 -6.29 26.24
CA SER A 590 -12.60 -6.56 25.67
C SER A 590 -12.34 -8.04 25.50
N ILE A 591 -12.70 -8.87 26.49
CA ILE A 591 -12.63 -10.32 26.41
C ILE A 591 -13.50 -10.85 25.27
N PHE A 592 -14.74 -10.38 25.17
CA PHE A 592 -15.65 -10.78 24.10
C PHE A 592 -15.08 -10.47 22.71
N PHE A 593 -14.55 -9.26 22.52
CA PHE A 593 -13.91 -8.86 21.27
C PHE A 593 -12.69 -9.73 20.95
N LEU A 594 -11.86 -10.07 21.93
CA LEU A 594 -10.69 -10.93 21.72
C LEU A 594 -11.09 -12.38 21.41
N ASP A 595 -12.11 -12.91 22.08
CA ASP A 595 -12.61 -14.27 21.84
C ASP A 595 -13.26 -14.42 20.46
N HIS A 596 -13.89 -13.35 19.94
CA HIS A 596 -14.63 -13.37 18.68
C HIS A 596 -13.98 -12.52 17.57
N ALA A 597 -12.73 -12.08 17.75
CA ALA A 597 -12.08 -11.13 16.84
C ALA A 597 -12.07 -11.64 15.38
N GLU A 598 -11.77 -12.92 15.19
CA GLU A 598 -11.70 -13.56 13.88
C GLU A 598 -13.08 -13.65 13.21
N GLN A 599 -14.11 -14.02 13.96
CA GLN A 599 -15.49 -14.06 13.45
C GLN A 599 -16.01 -12.67 13.12
N LEU A 600 -15.79 -11.69 14.01
CA LEU A 600 -16.20 -10.30 13.81
C LEU A 600 -15.50 -9.68 12.60
N TYR A 601 -14.21 -9.99 12.41
CA TYR A 601 -13.46 -9.56 11.24
C TYR A 601 -14.04 -10.11 9.95
N PHE A 602 -14.25 -11.42 9.91
CA PHE A 602 -14.80 -12.12 8.77
C PHE A 602 -16.18 -11.57 8.39
N TRP A 603 -17.11 -11.54 9.34
CA TRP A 603 -18.47 -11.05 9.10
C TRP A 603 -18.50 -9.57 8.78
N GLY A 604 -17.66 -8.76 9.44
CA GLY A 604 -17.52 -7.33 9.14
C GLY A 604 -17.04 -7.08 7.71
N LYS A 605 -16.00 -7.79 7.26
CA LYS A 605 -15.51 -7.71 5.88
C LYS A 605 -16.52 -8.21 4.87
N LEU A 606 -17.23 -9.30 5.18
CA LEU A 606 -18.26 -9.84 4.30
C LEU A 606 -19.44 -8.86 4.15
N LEU A 607 -19.93 -8.28 5.25
CA LEU A 607 -20.98 -7.27 5.20
C LEU A 607 -20.55 -6.02 4.43
N ALA A 608 -19.32 -5.55 4.66
CA ALA A 608 -18.76 -4.43 3.90
C ALA A 608 -18.64 -4.78 2.40
N ALA A 609 -18.21 -6.00 2.06
CA ALA A 609 -18.10 -6.46 0.69
C ALA A 609 -19.45 -6.47 -0.02
N ILE A 610 -20.50 -6.97 0.65
CA ILE A 610 -21.87 -6.96 0.12
C ILE A 610 -22.35 -5.51 -0.07
N ALA A 611 -22.10 -4.62 0.89
CA ALA A 611 -22.49 -3.21 0.78
C ALA A 611 -21.80 -2.52 -0.41
N PHE A 612 -20.48 -2.70 -0.57
CA PHE A 612 -19.74 -2.15 -1.70
C PHE A 612 -20.23 -2.73 -3.03
N LEU A 613 -20.50 -4.03 -3.09
CA LEU A 613 -21.02 -4.68 -4.28
C LEU A 613 -22.39 -4.13 -4.69
N LEU A 614 -23.33 -4.00 -3.74
CA LEU A 614 -24.65 -3.42 -3.99
C LEU A 614 -24.57 -1.98 -4.48
N LEU A 615 -23.70 -1.17 -3.87
CA LEU A 615 -23.47 0.22 -4.28
C LEU A 615 -22.84 0.29 -5.68
N SER A 616 -21.89 -0.59 -6.00
CA SER A 616 -21.31 -0.73 -7.33
C SER A 616 -22.36 -1.11 -8.38
N PHE A 617 -23.24 -2.07 -8.08
CA PHE A 617 -24.34 -2.43 -8.98
C PHE A 617 -25.29 -1.25 -9.24
N ALA A 618 -25.64 -0.49 -8.20
CA ALA A 618 -26.47 0.71 -8.35
C ALA A 618 -25.80 1.76 -9.27
N LEU A 619 -24.49 1.98 -9.12
CA LEU A 619 -23.72 2.89 -9.97
C LEU A 619 -23.65 2.42 -11.43
N MET A 620 -23.38 1.14 -11.67
CA MET A 620 -23.35 0.57 -13.03
C MET A 620 -24.72 0.63 -13.71
N ALA A 621 -25.79 0.35 -12.97
CA ALA A 621 -27.15 0.49 -13.47
C ALA A 621 -27.42 1.95 -13.86
N GLY A 622 -27.11 2.91 -12.96
CA GLY A 622 -27.24 4.34 -13.25
C GLY A 622 -26.53 4.78 -14.54
N GLN A 623 -25.29 4.34 -14.76
CA GLN A 623 -24.55 4.63 -15.99
C GLN A 623 -25.15 4.00 -17.25
N SER A 624 -25.77 2.82 -17.14
CA SER A 624 -26.39 2.11 -18.27
C SER A 624 -27.76 2.69 -18.64
N TYR A 625 -28.52 3.19 -17.66
CA TYR A 625 -29.87 3.73 -17.87
C TYR A 625 -29.91 5.21 -18.28
N MET A 626 -28.93 6.03 -17.87
CA MET A 626 -28.93 7.47 -18.18
C MET A 626 -28.91 7.79 -19.69
N PRO A 627 -28.07 7.14 -20.52
CA PRO A 627 -28.11 7.35 -21.97
C PRO A 627 -29.40 6.85 -22.63
N PHE A 628 -30.03 5.81 -22.08
CA PHE A 628 -31.28 5.26 -22.61
C PHE A 628 -32.46 6.22 -22.39
N LEU A 629 -32.55 6.83 -21.21
CA LEU A 629 -33.60 7.82 -20.92
C LEU A 629 -33.39 9.13 -21.69
N TYR A 630 -32.15 9.60 -21.82
CA TYR A 630 -31.84 10.82 -22.59
C TYR A 630 -32.03 10.67 -24.10
N ASN A 631 -32.02 9.45 -24.65
CA ASN A 631 -32.33 9.21 -26.07
C ASN A 631 -33.85 9.04 -26.34
N GLN A 632 -34.70 9.06 -25.30
CA GLN A 632 -36.16 9.01 -25.43
C GLN A 632 -36.84 10.38 -25.31
N PHE A 633 -36.09 11.42 -24.94
CA PHE A 633 -36.50 12.83 -24.92
C PHE A 633 -35.63 13.62 -25.89
#